data_AF-A0AAV5B936-F1
#
_entry.id   AF-A0AAV5B936-F1
#
_cell.length_a   1.000
_cell.length_b   1.000
_cell.length_c   1.000
_cell.angle_alpha   90.00
_cell.angle_beta   90.00
_cell.angle_gamma   90.00
#
_symmetry.space_group_name_H-M   'P 1'
#
loop_
_entity.id
_entity.type
_entity.pdbx_description
1 polymer ?
#
loop_
_entity_poly.entity_id
_entity_poly.type
_entity_poly.pdbx_seq_one_letter_code
_entity_poly.pdbx_strand_id
1 'polypeptide(L)'
;MVQIALSQKDYKEVKENFELDEEGHEQYYTRYGEWYGRPYEDWNVMFVSFVLRYAGIKNEQIPYGHDWNEWIEDLTKKQLFADEGYLPKDGDLIFIKDKEDENVPDKEIRNYAGIVTDIENRKIVVGDLNGQVKEITLDDKEYETNAYVAMIESDAKDDVPADKEENDDNETNEEERPDEETGKEEANEEETDPIEFRMPEQFEIENEDFTLKLTPRVFDEDVQEENQEQTEEDSEETNEEGLKIKKFSLNEENIQDKIDAENELTKEELEQIAQANEEQKKEDEDKPLLTVQLEKIDEQAQTSEEEQAEIEQLKEQSLENVDQDNLLDLSFYKLRFFANDQEVDLKDQKFDAELTPTEQFVEKYDTTKDLEDVAPEAEVGTTVSILNTKKQFNLKLINEEEQNNSVLINKNYANNPIAISINATELLGIDIHITPNPEFEVEIYGRLLKNELATYEDLNQDKTQRQNSTFQVIDMTQIPEKFDGAHVKYKDYKNVNGKFNKVLSSEPEEIYSLTKYKFHQAPSLDYFNKLNGISSYNLKEIWIKPQNKNDWDKFTYNSDDLSQNILFTNSNLRNDLYDDTKPSQFKGKYYLITEGTKIRLVFEETKSNAQENTTFWDYDFYDNNLNIHTQNGGRVGINNENNYISTQSPTLVLGNKYISQKFYSNDTSVNVNKNGKNINQSAGNLEFTTTQNVKDKNGNNQTINVQRSVRSHPIFGLVQNSLDTNGNIQYNVNAPKLFDDGEAKFGKSKALSGSLKFNRTGDTYSLYGVNGPNEYRKDTLDQFTTGDAYTPEGEQQNRFHYNGFWPLDNYNKSKNYGSQNNQPTLKYNDETYGMNGTYPSDDGQDHNTLFGMKYQVEFNLDKNYTGPLRYFFYGDDDMWVYLDNQLICDIGGVHQSIGAEVDIREALGDSLLPGKHTLTIYYLERGQAGSSCYMEYTLPNVVSKTPNNATGELKIEKQTNDPDPNKDYEFEIELKDPNNKELAHEYALTVYTKSTDGGNDIIDENRSNVTFHSRGKILLKNNQYAVIKYLPLGTKYTITENVEQENDSIKISHCQELGSACIITDSETKPINGKYIITGQIPSSGSSLSQFVKVFNHKYFELPETGSLGIDPPLIAGSAGVMTTSFYALTLKRKGRWRKRKR
;
A
#
# COMPACT_ATOMS: atom_id res chain seq x y z
N MET A 1 -7.22 7.93 -45.55
CA MET A 1 -8.66 7.66 -45.59
C MET A 1 -8.94 6.16 -45.48
N VAL A 2 -8.89 5.38 -46.57
CA VAL A 2 -9.32 3.97 -46.62
C VAL A 2 -8.73 3.09 -45.50
N GLN A 3 -7.40 3.06 -45.34
CA GLN A 3 -6.74 2.26 -44.28
C GLN A 3 -7.21 2.62 -42.87
N ILE A 4 -7.49 3.90 -42.61
CA ILE A 4 -7.95 4.39 -41.30
C ILE A 4 -9.42 3.99 -41.09
N ALA A 5 -10.27 4.14 -42.10
CA ALA A 5 -11.65 3.66 -42.03
C ALA A 5 -11.70 2.15 -41.74
N LEU A 6 -10.84 1.36 -42.39
CA LEU A 6 -10.72 -0.08 -42.17
C LEU A 6 -10.13 -0.43 -40.79
N SER A 7 -9.20 0.34 -40.24
CA SER A 7 -8.68 0.11 -38.87
C SER A 7 -9.71 0.43 -37.77
N GLN A 8 -10.76 1.20 -38.10
CA GLN A 8 -11.89 1.45 -37.20
C GLN A 8 -12.98 0.37 -37.26
N LYS A 9 -12.89 -0.56 -38.21
CA LYS A 9 -13.89 -1.63 -38.43
C LYS A 9 -14.14 -2.43 -37.15
N ASP A 10 -15.39 -2.85 -36.99
CA ASP A 10 -15.91 -3.62 -35.87
C ASP A 10 -15.97 -2.90 -34.50
N TYR A 11 -15.50 -1.66 -34.37
CA TYR A 11 -15.70 -0.84 -33.16
C TYR A 11 -17.20 -0.65 -32.83
N LYS A 12 -17.55 -0.78 -31.55
CA LYS A 12 -18.91 -0.66 -31.02
C LYS A 12 -19.01 0.45 -29.98
N GLU A 13 -20.19 1.05 -29.89
CA GLU A 13 -20.57 1.90 -28.75
C GLU A 13 -20.53 1.11 -27.41
N VAL A 14 -20.14 1.77 -26.33
CA VAL A 14 -20.00 1.15 -25.01
C VAL A 14 -21.33 1.23 -24.28
N LYS A 15 -22.05 0.11 -24.16
CA LYS A 15 -23.42 0.11 -23.60
C LYS A 15 -23.47 0.23 -22.09
N GLU A 16 -22.36 -0.10 -21.43
CA GLU A 16 -22.16 0.02 -19.99
C GLU A 16 -21.97 1.47 -19.54
N ASN A 17 -21.70 2.40 -20.47
CA ASN A 17 -21.54 3.83 -20.21
C ASN A 17 -22.51 4.64 -21.08
N PHE A 18 -23.58 5.17 -20.49
CA PHE A 18 -24.65 5.84 -21.21
C PHE A 18 -25.26 7.00 -20.43
N GLU A 19 -25.81 7.97 -21.16
CA GLU A 19 -26.70 9.00 -20.63
C GLU A 19 -28.13 8.78 -21.12
N LEU A 20 -29.10 9.38 -20.44
CA LEU A 20 -30.50 9.39 -20.88
C LEU A 20 -30.83 10.75 -21.47
N ASP A 21 -31.35 10.77 -22.69
CA ASP A 21 -31.82 12.01 -23.32
C ASP A 21 -33.12 12.56 -22.69
N GLU A 22 -33.58 13.72 -23.14
CA GLU A 22 -34.80 14.37 -22.61
C GLU A 22 -36.08 13.54 -22.81
N GLU A 23 -36.06 12.54 -23.70
CA GLU A 23 -37.18 11.63 -23.98
C GLU A 23 -37.05 10.29 -23.22
N GLY A 24 -35.87 10.03 -22.63
CA GLY A 24 -35.57 8.85 -21.82
C GLY A 24 -34.98 7.68 -22.60
N HIS A 25 -34.42 7.90 -23.79
CA HIS A 25 -33.67 6.88 -24.51
C HIS A 25 -32.20 6.86 -24.06
N GLU A 26 -31.58 5.67 -24.10
CA GLU A 26 -30.17 5.46 -23.75
C GLU A 26 -29.27 5.90 -24.92
N GLN A 27 -28.40 6.88 -24.66
CA GLN A 27 -27.36 7.34 -25.59
C GLN A 27 -26.00 6.79 -25.12
N TYR A 28 -25.40 5.91 -25.93
CA TYR A 28 -24.21 5.13 -25.54
C TYR A 28 -22.91 5.87 -25.86
N TYR A 29 -21.91 5.71 -24.98
CA TYR A 29 -20.60 6.36 -25.15
C TYR A 29 -19.87 5.88 -26.40
N THR A 30 -19.28 6.82 -27.15
CA THR A 30 -18.31 6.49 -28.22
C THR A 30 -17.03 7.32 -28.18
N ARG A 31 -15.92 6.70 -28.62
CA ARG A 31 -14.63 7.39 -28.78
C ARG A 31 -14.66 8.50 -29.82
N TYR A 32 -15.56 8.41 -30.80
CA TYR A 32 -15.74 9.45 -31.83
C TYR A 32 -16.48 10.66 -31.27
N GLY A 33 -17.50 10.41 -30.43
CA GLY A 33 -18.15 11.43 -29.62
C GLY A 33 -17.16 12.12 -28.67
N GLU A 34 -16.43 11.36 -27.86
CA GLU A 34 -15.43 11.91 -26.93
C GLU A 34 -14.36 12.73 -27.65
N TRP A 35 -13.82 12.22 -28.77
CA TRP A 35 -12.84 12.93 -29.60
C TRP A 35 -13.38 14.27 -30.15
N TYR A 36 -14.69 14.35 -30.43
CA TYR A 36 -15.34 15.61 -30.84
C TYR A 36 -15.74 16.50 -29.64
N GLY A 37 -15.68 15.99 -28.41
CA GLY A 37 -16.17 16.66 -27.20
C GLY A 37 -17.68 16.52 -26.95
N ARG A 38 -18.31 15.50 -27.52
CA ARG A 38 -19.75 15.17 -27.43
C ARG A 38 -19.97 13.65 -27.28
N PRO A 39 -19.60 13.04 -26.13
CA PRO A 39 -19.52 11.58 -25.98
C PRO A 39 -20.80 10.77 -26.18
N TYR A 40 -21.98 11.38 -25.98
CA TYR A 40 -23.30 10.74 -25.98
C TYR A 40 -24.27 11.33 -27.04
N GLU A 41 -23.75 11.77 -28.19
CA GLU A 41 -24.53 12.23 -29.35
C GLU A 41 -24.39 11.29 -30.56
N ASP A 42 -25.19 11.49 -31.62
CA ASP A 42 -25.08 10.72 -32.87
C ASP A 42 -23.67 10.84 -33.46
N TRP A 43 -22.98 9.70 -33.49
CA TRP A 43 -21.57 9.59 -33.82
C TRP A 43 -21.31 9.19 -35.28
N ASN A 44 -22.36 8.99 -36.09
CA ASN A 44 -22.29 8.66 -37.52
C ASN A 44 -21.42 9.66 -38.30
N VAL A 45 -21.66 10.96 -38.11
CA VAL A 45 -20.86 12.03 -38.73
C VAL A 45 -19.51 12.19 -38.02
N MET A 46 -19.47 12.06 -36.70
CA MET A 46 -18.23 12.20 -35.91
C MET A 46 -17.19 11.14 -36.26
N PHE A 47 -17.62 9.92 -36.60
CA PHE A 47 -16.78 8.86 -37.15
C PHE A 47 -16.08 9.30 -38.45
N VAL A 48 -16.81 9.90 -39.39
CA VAL A 48 -16.21 10.34 -40.66
C VAL A 48 -15.29 11.54 -40.44
N SER A 49 -15.69 12.49 -39.58
CA SER A 49 -14.81 13.58 -39.11
C SER A 49 -13.51 13.08 -38.47
N PHE A 50 -13.57 12.02 -37.67
CA PHE A 50 -12.42 11.37 -37.07
C PHE A 50 -11.49 10.81 -38.16
N VAL A 51 -12.03 10.04 -39.12
CA VAL A 51 -11.20 9.49 -40.21
C VAL A 51 -10.60 10.59 -41.09
N LEU A 52 -11.32 11.70 -41.36
CA LEU A 52 -10.79 12.87 -42.07
C LEU A 52 -9.58 13.47 -41.31
N ARG A 53 -9.72 13.72 -40.00
CA ARG A 53 -8.67 14.27 -39.15
C ARG A 53 -7.40 13.40 -39.16
N TYR A 54 -7.55 12.10 -38.90
CA TYR A 54 -6.42 11.18 -38.80
C TYR A 54 -5.81 10.86 -40.18
N ALA A 55 -6.57 11.07 -41.27
CA ALA A 55 -6.02 11.05 -42.64
C ALA A 55 -5.26 12.34 -43.03
N GLY A 56 -5.08 13.29 -42.10
CA GLY A 56 -4.33 14.53 -42.33
C GLY A 56 -5.09 15.60 -43.12
N ILE A 57 -6.36 15.39 -43.44
CA ILE A 57 -7.19 16.32 -44.20
C ILE A 57 -7.64 17.42 -43.25
N LYS A 58 -7.33 18.66 -43.57
CA LYS A 58 -7.59 19.79 -42.66
C LYS A 58 -9.05 20.26 -42.77
N ASN A 59 -9.57 20.79 -41.66
CA ASN A 59 -10.94 21.33 -41.54
C ASN A 59 -11.25 22.44 -42.59
N GLU A 60 -10.22 23.15 -43.05
CA GLU A 60 -10.34 24.14 -44.13
C GLU A 60 -10.63 23.50 -45.48
N GLN A 61 -10.15 22.29 -45.75
CA GLN A 61 -10.36 21.53 -46.99
C GLN A 61 -11.76 20.89 -46.99
N ILE A 62 -12.01 19.98 -46.06
CA ILE A 62 -13.33 19.38 -45.81
C ILE A 62 -13.68 19.68 -44.35
N PRO A 63 -14.82 20.36 -44.06
CA PRO A 63 -15.25 20.61 -42.69
C PRO A 63 -15.39 19.30 -41.91
N TYR A 64 -15.04 19.31 -40.63
CA TYR A 64 -15.50 18.31 -39.68
C TYR A 64 -16.89 18.71 -39.18
N GLY A 65 -17.80 17.74 -39.06
CA GLY A 65 -19.13 17.92 -38.49
C GLY A 65 -19.40 16.98 -37.32
N HIS A 66 -20.52 17.22 -36.63
CA HIS A 66 -21.10 16.29 -35.66
C HIS A 66 -22.60 16.07 -35.89
N ASP A 67 -23.36 17.12 -36.22
CA ASP A 67 -24.75 16.98 -36.67
C ASP A 67 -24.84 16.80 -38.20
N TRP A 68 -25.76 15.94 -38.64
CA TRP A 68 -25.99 15.66 -40.06
C TRP A 68 -26.42 16.90 -40.85
N ASN A 69 -27.35 17.70 -40.33
CA ASN A 69 -27.94 18.83 -41.06
C ASN A 69 -26.94 19.99 -41.14
N GLU A 70 -26.27 20.31 -40.04
CA GLU A 70 -25.21 21.33 -40.01
C GLU A 70 -24.07 20.98 -40.99
N TRP A 71 -23.63 19.71 -41.00
CA TRP A 71 -22.54 19.28 -41.86
C TRP A 71 -22.90 19.31 -43.35
N ILE A 72 -24.11 18.87 -43.73
CA ILE A 72 -24.62 19.00 -45.10
C ILE A 72 -24.73 20.48 -45.51
N GLU A 73 -25.14 21.38 -44.62
CA GLU A 73 -25.20 22.82 -44.91
C GLU A 73 -23.80 23.40 -45.19
N ASP A 74 -22.79 23.02 -44.41
CA ASP A 74 -21.41 23.51 -44.58
C ASP A 74 -20.70 22.92 -45.80
N LEU A 75 -20.92 21.64 -46.12
CA LEU A 75 -20.47 21.03 -47.38
C LEU A 75 -21.14 21.70 -48.60
N THR A 76 -22.42 22.08 -48.48
CA THR A 76 -23.14 22.83 -49.52
C THR A 76 -22.58 24.24 -49.70
N LYS A 77 -22.31 24.97 -48.60
CA LYS A 77 -21.71 26.32 -48.64
C LYS A 77 -20.34 26.32 -49.32
N LYS A 78 -19.52 25.28 -49.09
CA LYS A 78 -18.21 25.11 -49.73
C LYS A 78 -18.28 24.51 -51.16
N GLN A 79 -19.45 24.13 -51.66
CA GLN A 79 -19.65 23.52 -52.98
C GLN A 79 -18.81 22.24 -53.18
N LEU A 80 -18.75 21.38 -52.14
CA LEU A 80 -17.92 20.16 -52.14
C LEU A 80 -18.62 18.91 -52.67
N PHE A 81 -19.94 18.93 -52.83
CA PHE A 81 -20.67 17.80 -53.43
C PHE A 81 -20.32 17.63 -54.91
N ALA A 82 -20.12 16.39 -55.32
CA ALA A 82 -19.77 16.04 -56.69
C ALA A 82 -20.93 16.27 -57.67
N ASP A 83 -20.59 16.63 -58.92
CA ASP A 83 -21.57 16.88 -59.98
C ASP A 83 -22.40 15.64 -60.37
N GLU A 84 -23.59 15.89 -60.92
CA GLU A 84 -24.53 14.85 -61.37
C GLU A 84 -23.90 13.96 -62.47
N GLY A 85 -23.60 12.69 -62.12
CA GLY A 85 -22.90 11.74 -62.99
C GLY A 85 -21.43 11.50 -62.67
N TYR A 86 -20.90 12.02 -61.56
CA TYR A 86 -19.57 11.70 -61.04
C TYR A 86 -19.38 10.19 -60.82
N LEU A 87 -18.16 9.70 -61.13
CA LEU A 87 -17.72 8.34 -60.83
C LEU A 87 -16.83 8.37 -59.58
N PRO A 88 -17.27 7.78 -58.45
CA PRO A 88 -16.51 7.81 -57.21
C PRO A 88 -15.22 6.98 -57.29
N LYS A 89 -14.25 7.36 -56.46
CA LYS A 89 -12.98 6.67 -56.23
C LYS A 89 -12.89 6.12 -54.81
N ASP A 90 -11.95 5.22 -54.58
CA ASP A 90 -11.58 4.78 -53.24
C ASP A 90 -11.07 5.96 -52.41
N GLY A 91 -11.61 6.12 -51.20
CA GLY A 91 -11.35 7.24 -50.32
C GLY A 91 -12.31 8.43 -50.43
N ASP A 92 -13.24 8.45 -51.41
CA ASP A 92 -14.30 9.47 -51.46
C ASP A 92 -15.29 9.30 -50.29
N LEU A 93 -15.91 10.42 -49.88
CA LEU A 93 -17.04 10.40 -48.95
C LEU A 93 -18.32 10.05 -49.68
N ILE A 94 -19.13 9.18 -49.08
CA ILE A 94 -20.45 8.80 -49.57
C ILE A 94 -21.52 9.09 -48.53
N PHE A 95 -22.65 9.62 -49.00
CA PHE A 95 -23.85 9.87 -48.21
C PHE A 95 -24.96 8.97 -48.73
N ILE A 96 -25.47 8.07 -47.88
CA ILE A 96 -26.54 7.12 -48.21
C ILE A 96 -27.70 7.26 -47.22
N LYS A 97 -28.83 6.66 -47.54
CA LYS A 97 -29.97 6.47 -46.64
C LYS A 97 -30.58 5.08 -46.81
N ASP A 98 -31.32 4.63 -45.81
CA ASP A 98 -32.20 3.48 -45.94
C ASP A 98 -33.23 3.67 -47.07
N LYS A 99 -33.47 2.60 -47.84
CA LYS A 99 -34.56 2.58 -48.81
C LYS A 99 -35.90 2.21 -48.13
N GLU A 100 -36.99 2.84 -48.59
CA GLU A 100 -38.35 2.47 -48.19
C GLU A 100 -38.69 1.03 -48.65
N ASP A 101 -39.06 0.16 -47.72
CA ASP A 101 -39.60 -1.17 -48.03
C ASP A 101 -41.13 -1.13 -47.97
N GLU A 102 -41.79 -1.30 -49.13
CA GLU A 102 -43.25 -1.37 -49.24
C GLU A 102 -43.90 -2.46 -48.36
N ASN A 103 -43.11 -3.43 -47.88
CA ASN A 103 -43.56 -4.51 -46.99
C ASN A 103 -43.42 -4.17 -45.49
N VAL A 104 -42.68 -3.11 -45.12
CA VAL A 104 -42.46 -2.67 -43.73
C VAL A 104 -42.70 -1.15 -43.63
N PRO A 105 -43.96 -0.69 -43.61
CA PRO A 105 -44.29 0.74 -43.71
C PRO A 105 -43.78 1.62 -42.55
N ASP A 106 -43.45 1.01 -41.41
CA ASP A 106 -43.01 1.67 -40.19
C ASP A 106 -41.49 1.54 -39.97
N LYS A 107 -40.70 1.21 -41.00
CA LYS A 107 -39.22 1.19 -40.90
C LYS A 107 -38.71 2.63 -40.69
N GLU A 108 -37.95 2.85 -39.61
CA GLU A 108 -37.21 4.09 -39.40
C GLU A 108 -36.16 4.26 -40.52
N ILE A 109 -36.22 5.38 -41.25
CA ILE A 109 -35.29 5.69 -42.34
C ILE A 109 -34.12 6.47 -41.76
N ARG A 110 -32.94 5.84 -41.67
CA ARG A 110 -31.72 6.51 -41.22
C ARG A 110 -30.86 6.97 -42.39
N ASN A 111 -30.04 7.98 -42.14
CA ASN A 111 -29.02 8.47 -43.07
C ASN A 111 -27.63 8.06 -42.56
N TYR A 112 -26.71 7.73 -43.45
CA TYR A 112 -25.36 7.30 -43.10
C TYR A 112 -24.31 8.06 -43.90
N ALA A 113 -23.25 8.47 -43.21
CA ALA A 113 -22.03 8.97 -43.81
C ALA A 113 -20.97 7.85 -43.77
N GLY A 114 -20.22 7.72 -44.85
CA GLY A 114 -19.19 6.69 -44.97
C GLY A 114 -18.08 7.05 -45.93
N ILE A 115 -17.14 6.12 -46.06
CA ILE A 115 -15.96 6.24 -46.93
C ILE A 115 -15.96 5.06 -47.89
N VAL A 116 -15.78 5.33 -49.18
CA VAL A 116 -15.62 4.29 -50.20
C VAL A 116 -14.28 3.58 -49.97
N THR A 117 -14.28 2.26 -49.80
CA THR A 117 -13.07 1.47 -49.52
C THR A 117 -12.61 0.59 -50.68
N ASP A 118 -13.53 0.21 -51.56
CA ASP A 118 -13.28 -0.62 -52.76
C ASP A 118 -14.48 -0.43 -53.70
N ILE A 119 -14.35 0.48 -54.67
CA ILE A 119 -15.44 0.85 -55.58
C ILE A 119 -15.77 -0.26 -56.58
N GLU A 120 -14.79 -1.08 -56.98
CA GLU A 120 -15.02 -2.20 -57.90
C GLU A 120 -15.98 -3.23 -57.31
N ASN A 121 -15.87 -3.52 -56.02
CA ASN A 121 -16.79 -4.39 -55.28
C ASN A 121 -17.87 -3.60 -54.51
N ARG A 122 -18.02 -2.29 -54.76
CA ARG A 122 -18.99 -1.39 -54.11
C ARG A 122 -18.98 -1.44 -52.58
N LYS A 123 -17.81 -1.59 -51.96
CA LYS A 123 -17.66 -1.59 -50.49
C LYS A 123 -17.44 -0.20 -49.95
N ILE A 124 -18.05 0.06 -48.80
CA ILE A 124 -17.90 1.29 -48.03
C ILE A 124 -17.78 0.94 -46.55
N VAL A 125 -17.15 1.80 -45.75
CA VAL A 125 -17.22 1.74 -44.29
C VAL A 125 -18.09 2.88 -43.77
N VAL A 126 -19.05 2.54 -42.91
CA VAL A 126 -20.00 3.45 -42.26
C VAL A 126 -19.89 3.35 -40.73
N GLY A 127 -20.21 4.46 -40.04
CA GLY A 127 -20.14 4.59 -38.58
C GLY A 127 -21.26 3.85 -37.86
N ASP A 128 -22.37 4.51 -37.53
CA ASP A 128 -23.44 3.97 -36.68
C ASP A 128 -24.37 2.97 -37.42
N LEU A 129 -23.84 1.89 -37.99
CA LEU A 129 -24.70 0.86 -38.59
C LEU A 129 -25.13 -0.18 -37.55
N ASN A 130 -26.14 0.18 -36.75
CA ASN A 130 -26.59 -0.56 -35.56
C ASN A 130 -25.53 -0.56 -34.43
N GLY A 131 -25.07 0.62 -34.01
CA GLY A 131 -24.14 0.78 -32.89
C GLY A 131 -22.72 0.27 -33.14
N GLN A 132 -22.33 0.08 -34.42
CA GLN A 132 -21.05 -0.53 -34.79
C GLN A 132 -20.54 -0.06 -36.16
N VAL A 133 -19.26 0.31 -36.22
CA VAL A 133 -18.53 0.61 -37.47
C VAL A 133 -18.47 -0.63 -38.34
N LYS A 134 -19.07 -0.57 -39.54
CA LYS A 134 -19.18 -1.72 -40.44
C LYS A 134 -18.72 -1.40 -41.84
N GLU A 135 -18.02 -2.36 -42.43
CA GLU A 135 -17.85 -2.46 -43.87
C GLU A 135 -19.09 -3.14 -44.46
N ILE A 136 -19.72 -2.51 -45.44
CA ILE A 136 -20.88 -3.03 -46.17
C ILE A 136 -20.66 -2.96 -47.68
N THR A 137 -21.28 -3.88 -48.42
CA THR A 137 -21.43 -3.79 -49.87
C THR A 137 -22.78 -3.13 -50.19
N LEU A 138 -22.77 -2.10 -51.04
CA LEU A 138 -23.98 -1.38 -51.42
C LEU A 138 -24.90 -2.22 -52.34
N ASP A 139 -26.00 -2.76 -51.80
CA ASP A 139 -27.14 -3.27 -52.59
C ASP A 139 -28.15 -2.13 -52.84
N ASP A 140 -28.43 -1.86 -54.12
CA ASP A 140 -29.41 -0.85 -54.57
C ASP A 140 -30.86 -1.14 -54.12
N LYS A 141 -31.12 -2.29 -53.49
CA LYS A 141 -32.41 -2.62 -52.85
C LYS A 141 -32.49 -2.16 -51.40
N GLU A 142 -31.38 -2.11 -50.68
CA GLU A 142 -31.36 -1.80 -49.24
C GLU A 142 -31.06 -0.32 -48.98
N TYR A 143 -30.17 0.27 -49.79
CA TYR A 143 -29.70 1.63 -49.63
C TYR A 143 -29.94 2.48 -50.88
N GLU A 144 -30.16 3.77 -50.69
CA GLU A 144 -30.17 4.79 -51.75
C GLU A 144 -29.01 5.76 -51.53
N THR A 145 -28.15 5.92 -52.54
CA THR A 145 -27.05 6.90 -52.48
C THR A 145 -27.57 8.29 -52.78
N ASN A 146 -27.37 9.22 -51.84
CA ASN A 146 -27.82 10.61 -51.94
C ASN A 146 -26.77 11.49 -52.66
N ALA A 147 -25.49 11.37 -52.28
CA ALA A 147 -24.41 12.20 -52.82
C ALA A 147 -23.01 11.62 -52.56
N TYR A 148 -22.02 12.15 -53.26
CA TYR A 148 -20.59 11.96 -52.99
C TYR A 148 -19.92 13.32 -52.73
N VAL A 149 -18.85 13.34 -51.93
CA VAL A 149 -17.89 14.45 -51.87
C VAL A 149 -16.54 13.90 -52.33
N ALA A 150 -16.05 14.45 -53.46
CA ALA A 150 -14.82 14.02 -54.09
C ALA A 150 -13.60 14.56 -53.32
N MET A 151 -12.58 13.72 -53.18
CA MET A 151 -11.34 14.13 -52.52
C MET A 151 -10.53 15.10 -53.40
N ILE A 152 -10.11 16.22 -52.82
CA ILE A 152 -9.26 17.20 -53.51
C ILE A 152 -7.83 16.63 -53.56
N GLU A 153 -7.46 16.07 -54.71
CA GLU A 153 -6.06 15.74 -55.03
C GLU A 153 -5.23 17.03 -54.95
N SER A 154 -4.23 17.06 -54.07
CA SER A 154 -3.32 18.21 -53.96
C SER A 154 -2.32 18.19 -55.11
N ASP A 155 -2.47 19.10 -56.07
CA ASP A 155 -1.52 19.31 -57.16
C ASP A 155 -0.10 19.57 -56.64
N ALA A 156 0.78 18.57 -56.77
CA ALA A 156 2.22 18.67 -56.64
C ALA A 156 2.90 18.01 -57.85
N LYS A 157 2.89 18.77 -58.96
CA LYS A 157 3.60 18.56 -60.24
C LYS A 157 4.63 19.69 -60.40
N ASP A 158 5.78 19.56 -61.06
CA ASP A 158 6.48 18.48 -61.78
C ASP A 158 7.97 18.53 -61.30
N ASP A 159 8.92 17.62 -61.58
CA ASP A 159 9.51 17.35 -62.91
C ASP A 159 10.27 15.99 -63.02
N VAL A 160 9.75 15.08 -63.89
CA VAL A 160 10.46 14.38 -65.01
C VAL A 160 11.62 13.37 -64.71
N PRO A 161 11.81 12.24 -65.45
CA PRO A 161 10.94 11.41 -66.35
C PRO A 161 10.85 9.89 -65.95
N ALA A 162 9.82 9.12 -66.34
CA ALA A 162 9.80 8.13 -67.47
C ALA A 162 11.17 7.52 -67.88
N ASP A 163 11.40 6.23 -68.14
CA ASP A 163 10.61 5.03 -68.56
C ASP A 163 11.49 3.80 -68.13
N LYS A 164 11.11 2.51 -67.98
CA LYS A 164 9.87 1.75 -68.26
C LYS A 164 9.87 0.33 -67.62
N GLU A 165 8.77 -0.42 -67.83
CA GLU A 165 8.59 -1.87 -68.13
C GLU A 165 9.87 -2.76 -68.23
N GLU A 166 9.89 -4.03 -67.78
CA GLU A 166 8.80 -5.01 -67.55
C GLU A 166 9.27 -6.19 -66.66
N ASN A 167 8.30 -6.88 -66.01
CA ASN A 167 8.23 -8.30 -65.62
C ASN A 167 9.47 -9.09 -65.11
N ASP A 168 9.26 -9.88 -64.05
CA ASP A 168 9.55 -11.33 -64.15
C ASP A 168 8.49 -12.16 -63.41
N ASP A 169 8.63 -13.49 -63.56
CA ASP A 169 7.83 -14.65 -63.11
C ASP A 169 7.02 -15.31 -64.24
N ASN A 170 7.48 -16.46 -64.76
CA ASN A 170 7.50 -17.69 -63.95
C ASN A 170 8.05 -18.97 -64.67
N GLU A 171 8.26 -20.01 -63.86
CA GLU A 171 8.12 -21.45 -64.16
C GLU A 171 9.24 -22.30 -64.86
N THR A 172 9.98 -23.00 -63.99
CA THR A 172 10.08 -24.50 -63.91
C THR A 172 11.12 -25.36 -64.67
N ASN A 173 11.75 -26.22 -63.84
CA ASN A 173 12.01 -27.67 -63.95
C ASN A 173 13.12 -28.28 -64.85
N GLU A 174 13.96 -29.08 -64.16
CA GLU A 174 14.44 -30.44 -64.53
C GLU A 174 15.40 -30.57 -65.75
N GLU A 175 16.44 -31.43 -65.80
CA GLU A 175 16.71 -32.71 -65.13
C GLU A 175 18.23 -33.09 -65.21
N GLU A 176 18.67 -34.03 -64.36
CA GLU A 176 19.85 -34.95 -64.46
C GLU A 176 21.34 -34.50 -64.56
N ARG A 177 22.13 -35.11 -63.65
CA ARG A 177 23.61 -35.33 -63.61
C ARG A 177 24.03 -36.45 -64.63
N PRO A 178 25.32 -36.66 -65.03
CA PRO A 178 26.48 -36.73 -64.10
C PRO A 178 27.91 -36.37 -64.57
N ASP A 179 28.71 -36.01 -63.56
CA ASP A 179 30.09 -36.38 -63.19
C ASP A 179 31.32 -36.30 -64.14
N GLU A 180 32.39 -35.78 -63.51
CA GLU A 180 33.84 -35.96 -63.75
C GLU A 180 34.49 -35.50 -65.07
N GLU A 181 35.21 -34.37 -64.99
CA GLU A 181 36.69 -34.44 -65.01
C GLU A 181 37.36 -33.26 -64.30
N THR A 182 38.55 -33.51 -63.73
CA THR A 182 39.33 -32.56 -62.92
C THR A 182 40.16 -31.59 -63.78
N GLY A 183 40.15 -30.29 -63.45
CA GLY A 183 41.09 -29.32 -64.02
C GLY A 183 41.16 -28.05 -63.18
N LYS A 184 42.37 -27.71 -62.68
CA LYS A 184 42.63 -26.42 -62.03
C LYS A 184 42.70 -25.33 -63.10
N GLU A 185 42.04 -24.20 -62.87
CA GLU A 185 42.46 -22.92 -63.42
C GLU A 185 42.56 -21.90 -62.27
N GLU A 186 43.70 -21.22 -62.22
CA GLU A 186 43.96 -20.08 -61.34
C GLU A 186 43.23 -18.87 -61.94
N ALA A 187 42.40 -18.20 -61.16
CA ALA A 187 41.78 -16.93 -61.53
C ALA A 187 42.34 -15.83 -60.65
N ASN A 188 42.74 -14.71 -61.26
CA ASN A 188 43.35 -13.57 -60.56
C ASN A 188 42.45 -13.04 -59.45
N GLU A 189 43.00 -12.86 -58.26
CA GLU A 189 42.62 -11.72 -57.43
C GLU A 189 43.12 -10.46 -58.15
N GLU A 190 42.21 -9.61 -58.62
CA GLU A 190 42.57 -8.23 -58.93
C GLU A 190 42.78 -7.52 -57.59
N GLU A 191 44.05 -7.28 -57.22
CA GLU A 191 44.38 -6.32 -56.16
C GLU A 191 43.81 -4.95 -56.56
N THR A 192 42.63 -4.63 -56.03
CA THR A 192 42.14 -3.25 -56.01
C THR A 192 43.08 -2.44 -55.13
N ASP A 193 43.65 -1.36 -55.68
CA ASP A 193 44.50 -0.45 -54.90
C ASP A 193 43.82 -0.08 -53.58
N PRO A 194 44.52 -0.12 -52.42
CA PRO A 194 43.91 0.19 -51.13
C PRO A 194 43.39 1.63 -51.15
N ILE A 195 42.08 1.78 -50.97
CA ILE A 195 41.43 3.09 -50.95
C ILE A 195 41.94 3.84 -49.71
N GLU A 196 42.70 4.92 -49.89
CA GLU A 196 43.01 5.84 -48.79
C GLU A 196 41.75 6.63 -48.45
N PHE A 197 41.22 6.42 -47.24
CA PHE A 197 40.04 7.10 -46.71
C PHE A 197 40.37 7.90 -45.45
N ARG A 198 39.47 8.83 -45.10
CA ARG A 198 39.54 9.61 -43.86
C ARG A 198 38.53 9.07 -42.84
N MET A 199 39.02 8.64 -41.68
CA MET A 199 38.18 8.26 -40.54
C MET A 199 37.53 9.51 -39.91
N PRO A 200 36.20 9.56 -39.72
CA PRO A 200 35.52 10.57 -38.90
C PRO A 200 35.91 10.49 -37.42
N GLU A 201 35.76 11.59 -36.67
CA GLU A 201 35.89 11.57 -35.21
C GLU A 201 34.79 10.74 -34.52
N GLN A 202 33.61 10.70 -35.15
CA GLN A 202 32.44 9.96 -34.70
C GLN A 202 31.55 9.64 -35.91
N PHE A 203 30.91 8.46 -35.90
CA PHE A 203 29.79 8.12 -36.77
C PHE A 203 28.49 8.20 -35.98
N GLU A 204 27.40 8.56 -36.66
CA GLU A 204 26.04 8.55 -36.11
C GLU A 204 25.12 7.91 -37.15
N ILE A 205 24.43 6.84 -36.76
CA ILE A 205 23.48 6.09 -37.57
C ILE A 205 22.12 6.19 -36.89
N GLU A 206 21.08 6.50 -37.63
CA GLU A 206 19.69 6.55 -37.12
C GLU A 206 18.84 5.59 -37.94
N ASN A 207 18.11 4.69 -37.27
CA ASN A 207 17.09 3.83 -37.86
C ASN A 207 15.76 3.98 -37.08
N GLU A 208 14.72 3.23 -37.47
CA GLU A 208 13.41 3.30 -36.80
C GLU A 208 13.47 2.87 -35.32
N ASP A 209 14.40 1.98 -34.97
CA ASP A 209 14.51 1.35 -33.65
C ASP A 209 15.45 2.14 -32.69
N PHE A 210 16.59 2.66 -33.15
CA PHE A 210 17.59 3.35 -32.32
C PHE A 210 18.54 4.28 -33.10
N THR A 211 19.16 5.21 -32.37
CA THR A 211 20.35 5.96 -32.80
C THR A 211 21.61 5.28 -32.27
N LEU A 212 22.53 4.91 -33.15
CA LEU A 212 23.83 4.30 -32.83
C LEU A 212 24.96 5.30 -33.13
N LYS A 213 25.71 5.67 -32.10
CA LYS A 213 26.92 6.50 -32.21
C LYS A 213 28.16 5.63 -32.06
N LEU A 214 29.13 5.76 -32.96
CA LEU A 214 30.38 5.00 -32.93
C LEU A 214 31.58 5.95 -32.89
N THR A 215 32.43 5.82 -31.88
CA THR A 215 33.69 6.56 -31.76
C THR A 215 34.86 5.60 -32.03
N PRO A 216 35.69 5.83 -33.07
CA PRO A 216 36.82 4.95 -33.35
C PRO A 216 37.86 5.03 -32.23
N ARG A 217 38.32 3.89 -31.72
CA ARG A 217 39.49 3.87 -30.84
C ARG A 217 40.77 4.03 -31.66
N VAL A 218 41.59 4.99 -31.26
CA VAL A 218 42.94 5.18 -31.83
C VAL A 218 43.84 4.04 -31.35
N PHE A 219 44.51 3.36 -32.28
CA PHE A 219 45.61 2.46 -31.97
C PHE A 219 46.88 3.29 -31.75
N ASP A 220 47.43 3.26 -30.54
CA ASP A 220 48.84 3.59 -30.33
C ASP A 220 49.69 2.45 -30.92
N GLU A 221 50.28 2.65 -32.10
CA GLU A 221 51.29 1.76 -32.69
C GLU A 221 52.62 1.81 -31.90
N ASP A 222 52.62 1.46 -30.61
CA ASP A 222 53.85 1.39 -29.81
C ASP A 222 53.76 0.46 -28.58
N VAL A 223 53.04 -0.66 -28.67
CA VAL A 223 53.19 -1.80 -27.73
C VAL A 223 53.26 -3.13 -28.47
N GLN A 224 54.47 -3.66 -28.63
CA GLN A 224 54.67 -5.06 -29.03
C GLN A 224 54.25 -6.00 -27.90
N GLU A 225 53.51 -7.05 -28.25
CA GLU A 225 53.14 -8.12 -27.31
C GLU A 225 54.37 -8.93 -26.87
N GLU A 226 54.69 -8.92 -25.57
CA GLU A 226 55.42 -10.04 -24.96
C GLU A 226 54.41 -11.01 -24.33
N ASN A 227 54.12 -12.08 -25.06
CA ASN A 227 53.48 -13.28 -24.52
C ASN A 227 54.33 -13.88 -23.38
N GLN A 228 53.77 -14.00 -22.17
CA GLN A 228 54.22 -15.02 -21.20
C GLN A 228 53.04 -15.73 -20.54
N GLU A 229 53.09 -17.05 -20.60
CA GLU A 229 52.12 -17.98 -20.03
C GLU A 229 52.14 -17.95 -18.48
N GLN A 230 51.03 -18.38 -17.87
CA GLN A 230 50.90 -18.53 -16.42
C GLN A 230 51.94 -19.49 -15.83
N THR A 231 52.38 -19.21 -14.59
CA THR A 231 52.62 -20.27 -13.60
C THR A 231 52.29 -19.74 -12.20
N GLU A 232 51.59 -20.58 -11.42
CA GLU A 232 51.18 -20.31 -10.04
C GLU A 232 52.34 -20.53 -9.06
N GLU A 233 52.38 -19.80 -7.93
CA GLU A 233 52.80 -20.36 -6.63
C GLU A 233 52.39 -19.44 -5.44
N ASP A 234 52.04 -20.07 -4.31
CA ASP A 234 51.52 -19.44 -3.08
C ASP A 234 52.55 -18.59 -2.30
N SER A 235 52.10 -17.58 -1.53
CA SER A 235 52.42 -17.50 -0.08
C SER A 235 51.69 -16.40 0.71
N GLU A 236 51.35 -16.76 1.95
CA GLU A 236 50.64 -16.10 3.05
C GLU A 236 51.12 -14.70 3.57
N GLU A 237 50.19 -14.04 4.29
CA GLU A 237 50.37 -13.15 5.48
C GLU A 237 51.30 -11.89 5.40
N THR A 238 50.84 -10.65 5.66
CA THR A 238 50.47 -10.11 6.99
C THR A 238 50.05 -8.62 6.93
N ASN A 239 49.44 -8.10 8.01
CA ASN A 239 49.04 -6.69 8.20
C ASN A 239 50.22 -5.70 8.28
N GLU A 240 50.03 -4.44 7.86
CA GLU A 240 49.96 -3.27 8.78
C GLU A 240 49.68 -1.92 8.07
N GLU A 241 49.42 -0.89 8.88
CA GLU A 241 48.87 0.43 8.53
C GLU A 241 49.75 1.34 7.64
N GLY A 242 49.13 2.28 6.91
CA GLY A 242 49.78 3.57 6.62
C GLY A 242 49.34 4.31 5.36
N LEU A 243 48.67 5.47 5.51
CA LEU A 243 48.48 6.45 4.44
C LEU A 243 49.82 6.83 3.77
N LYS A 244 49.90 6.70 2.45
CA LYS A 244 50.86 7.45 1.61
C LYS A 244 50.23 7.94 0.32
N ILE A 245 49.82 9.20 0.32
CA ILE A 245 49.68 9.98 -0.91
C ILE A 245 51.06 10.01 -1.59
N LYS A 246 51.14 9.51 -2.82
CA LYS A 246 52.31 9.69 -3.69
C LYS A 246 51.89 10.32 -5.01
N LYS A 247 52.35 11.54 -5.24
CA LYS A 247 52.41 12.13 -6.58
C LYS A 247 53.34 11.29 -7.45
N PHE A 248 52.90 11.00 -8.66
CA PHE A 248 53.75 10.91 -9.85
C PHE A 248 53.27 12.09 -10.73
N SER A 249 54.05 13.13 -11.04
CA SER A 249 55.41 13.17 -11.59
C SER A 249 55.42 12.70 -13.05
N LEU A 250 54.97 13.59 -13.94
CA LEU A 250 55.33 13.57 -15.35
C LEU A 250 56.86 13.60 -15.46
N ASN A 251 57.45 12.67 -16.20
CA ASN A 251 58.86 12.75 -16.58
C ASN A 251 58.97 13.50 -17.91
N GLU A 252 59.47 14.73 -17.84
CA GLU A 252 59.88 15.53 -19.00
C GLU A 252 61.22 14.98 -19.56
N GLU A 253 61.18 13.93 -20.39
CA GLU A 253 62.33 13.52 -21.22
C GLU A 253 61.88 13.23 -22.66
N ASN A 254 61.50 14.29 -23.40
CA ASN A 254 61.97 14.56 -24.78
C ASN A 254 61.47 15.92 -25.38
N ILE A 255 61.02 16.87 -24.54
CA ILE A 255 60.44 18.13 -25.04
C ILE A 255 61.54 19.18 -25.33
N GLN A 256 62.63 19.21 -24.55
CA GLN A 256 63.68 20.22 -24.75
C GLN A 256 64.47 20.01 -26.06
N ASP A 257 64.76 18.76 -26.44
CA ASP A 257 65.47 18.47 -27.71
C ASP A 257 64.61 18.80 -28.95
N LYS A 258 63.28 18.70 -28.85
CA LYS A 258 62.36 19.17 -29.90
C LYS A 258 62.24 20.70 -29.95
N ILE A 259 62.17 21.37 -28.80
CA ILE A 259 62.15 22.84 -28.70
C ILE A 259 63.45 23.45 -29.21
N ASP A 260 64.60 22.85 -28.92
CA ASP A 260 65.89 23.36 -29.39
C ASP A 260 66.08 23.13 -30.90
N ALA A 261 65.45 22.11 -31.48
CA ALA A 261 65.38 21.91 -32.93
C ALA A 261 64.45 22.92 -33.64
N GLU A 262 63.30 23.27 -33.05
CA GLU A 262 62.41 24.31 -33.62
C GLU A 262 63.01 25.72 -33.57
N ASN A 263 63.90 26.01 -32.61
CA ASN A 263 64.51 27.34 -32.44
C ASN A 263 65.68 27.65 -33.40
N GLU A 264 66.19 26.68 -34.18
CA GLU A 264 67.17 26.94 -35.25
C GLU A 264 66.57 26.96 -36.67
N LEU A 265 65.28 26.68 -36.84
CA LEU A 265 64.61 26.76 -38.14
C LEU A 265 64.52 28.21 -38.63
N THR A 266 64.97 28.44 -39.87
CA THR A 266 64.84 29.74 -40.52
C THR A 266 63.39 30.02 -40.89
N LYS A 267 63.08 31.31 -41.13
CA LYS A 267 61.73 31.75 -41.48
C LYS A 267 61.21 31.10 -42.78
N GLU A 268 62.11 30.72 -43.68
CA GLU A 268 61.81 30.05 -44.95
C GLU A 268 61.54 28.55 -44.75
N GLU A 269 62.14 27.90 -43.75
CA GLU A 269 61.87 26.50 -43.39
C GLU A 269 60.54 26.35 -42.63
N LEU A 270 60.20 27.31 -41.77
CA LEU A 270 58.86 27.37 -41.14
C LEU A 270 57.74 27.65 -42.16
N GLU A 271 57.99 28.48 -43.18
CA GLU A 271 57.04 28.65 -44.29
C GLU A 271 56.94 27.40 -45.16
N GLN A 272 58.03 26.64 -45.38
CA GLN A 272 57.98 25.34 -46.08
C GLN A 272 57.26 24.26 -45.28
N ILE A 273 57.44 24.18 -43.95
CA ILE A 273 56.69 23.25 -43.09
C ILE A 273 55.21 23.65 -43.03
N ALA A 274 54.89 24.95 -42.98
CA ALA A 274 53.51 25.42 -43.06
C ALA A 274 52.87 25.11 -44.42
N GLN A 275 53.60 25.28 -45.53
CA GLN A 275 53.12 24.90 -46.87
C GLN A 275 52.98 23.38 -47.02
N ALA A 276 53.94 22.59 -46.54
CA ALA A 276 53.84 21.13 -46.54
C ALA A 276 52.65 20.65 -45.70
N ASN A 277 52.40 21.25 -44.53
CA ASN A 277 51.23 20.94 -43.71
C ASN A 277 49.91 21.44 -44.33
N GLU A 278 49.92 22.52 -45.13
CA GLU A 278 48.75 22.96 -45.92
C GLU A 278 48.50 22.11 -47.17
N GLU A 279 49.55 21.57 -47.80
CA GLU A 279 49.46 20.64 -48.92
C GLU A 279 49.03 19.24 -48.43
N GLN A 280 49.60 18.75 -47.33
CA GLN A 280 49.21 17.50 -46.68
C GLN A 280 47.79 17.57 -46.10
N LYS A 281 47.37 18.72 -45.53
CA LYS A 281 45.95 18.94 -45.19
C LYS A 281 45.02 18.93 -46.40
N LYS A 282 45.48 19.38 -47.58
CA LYS A 282 44.67 19.30 -48.81
C LYS A 282 44.62 17.88 -49.35
N GLU A 283 45.72 17.13 -49.30
CA GLU A 283 45.71 15.70 -49.64
C GLU A 283 44.80 14.89 -48.69
N ASP A 284 44.76 15.21 -47.39
CA ASP A 284 43.85 14.57 -46.43
C ASP A 284 42.40 15.14 -46.45
N GLU A 285 42.16 16.32 -47.05
CA GLU A 285 40.82 16.86 -47.33
C GLU A 285 40.24 16.34 -48.66
N ASP A 286 41.09 15.96 -49.63
CA ASP A 286 40.68 15.34 -50.90
C ASP A 286 40.41 13.82 -50.78
N LYS A 287 40.74 13.18 -49.64
CA LYS A 287 40.41 11.76 -49.36
C LYS A 287 38.91 11.56 -49.08
N PRO A 288 38.29 10.48 -49.59
CA PRO A 288 36.91 10.15 -49.26
C PRO A 288 36.71 9.96 -47.77
N LEU A 289 35.65 10.57 -47.24
CA LEU A 289 35.22 10.36 -45.87
C LEU A 289 34.63 8.95 -45.75
N LEU A 290 35.05 8.18 -44.74
CA LEU A 290 34.44 6.88 -44.48
C LEU A 290 33.00 7.09 -43.98
N THR A 291 32.08 6.28 -44.50
CA THR A 291 30.68 6.20 -44.07
C THR A 291 30.39 4.82 -43.52
N VAL A 292 29.32 4.67 -42.73
CA VAL A 292 28.92 3.39 -42.13
C VAL A 292 27.42 3.16 -42.35
N GLN A 293 27.05 1.91 -42.55
CA GLN A 293 25.68 1.43 -42.62
C GLN A 293 25.49 0.31 -41.61
N LEU A 294 24.27 0.19 -41.09
CA LEU A 294 23.87 -0.88 -40.19
C LEU A 294 22.91 -1.82 -40.92
N GLU A 295 23.38 -3.02 -41.25
CA GLU A 295 22.59 -4.04 -41.92
C GLU A 295 21.88 -4.90 -40.88
N LYS A 296 20.56 -5.11 -41.01
CA LYS A 296 19.81 -6.09 -40.23
C LYS A 296 19.90 -7.45 -40.92
N ILE A 297 20.36 -8.48 -40.21
CA ILE A 297 20.45 -9.83 -40.79
C ILE A 297 19.08 -10.51 -40.77
N ASP A 298 18.66 -11.01 -41.93
CA ASP A 298 17.53 -11.94 -42.06
C ASP A 298 18.03 -13.38 -41.85
N GLU A 299 17.51 -14.06 -40.83
CA GLU A 299 17.83 -15.46 -40.53
C GLU A 299 17.45 -16.44 -41.65
N GLN A 300 16.56 -16.06 -42.56
CA GLN A 300 16.10 -16.89 -43.67
C GLN A 300 16.96 -16.75 -44.93
N ALA A 301 17.91 -15.80 -44.96
CA ALA A 301 18.84 -15.62 -46.05
C ALA A 301 20.02 -16.61 -45.99
N GLN A 302 20.71 -16.83 -47.12
CA GLN A 302 21.96 -17.61 -47.15
C GLN A 302 23.12 -16.82 -46.55
N THR A 303 23.21 -16.83 -45.22
CA THR A 303 24.37 -16.37 -44.43
C THR A 303 25.52 -17.38 -44.47
N SER A 304 26.73 -16.94 -44.10
CA SER A 304 27.92 -17.82 -44.05
C SER A 304 27.89 -18.78 -42.84
N GLU A 305 28.64 -19.88 -42.91
CA GLU A 305 28.73 -20.86 -41.80
C GLU A 305 29.27 -20.22 -40.50
N GLU A 306 30.12 -19.20 -40.60
CA GLU A 306 30.65 -18.47 -39.43
C GLU A 306 29.58 -17.56 -38.79
N GLU A 307 28.80 -16.83 -39.59
CA GLU A 307 27.70 -15.99 -39.10
C GLU A 307 26.59 -16.82 -38.45
N GLN A 308 26.26 -18.00 -39.00
CA GLN A 308 25.27 -18.90 -38.41
C GLN A 308 25.72 -19.43 -37.04
N ALA A 309 27.00 -19.75 -36.88
CA ALA A 309 27.56 -20.15 -35.60
C ALA A 309 27.56 -19.01 -34.57
N GLU A 310 27.76 -17.77 -35.01
CA GLU A 310 27.71 -16.59 -34.15
C GLU A 310 26.28 -16.27 -33.69
N ILE A 311 25.30 -16.32 -34.60
CA ILE A 311 23.87 -16.13 -34.30
C ILE A 311 23.38 -17.15 -33.25
N GLU A 312 23.73 -18.43 -33.40
CA GLU A 312 23.27 -19.46 -32.44
C GLU A 312 23.86 -19.24 -31.04
N GLN A 313 25.12 -18.78 -30.93
CA GLN A 313 25.71 -18.42 -29.64
C GLN A 313 25.04 -17.21 -28.99
N LEU A 314 24.60 -16.23 -29.78
CA LEU A 314 23.85 -15.08 -29.27
C LEU A 314 22.42 -15.48 -28.84
N LYS A 315 21.79 -16.43 -29.54
CA LYS A 315 20.50 -17.03 -29.14
C LYS A 315 20.59 -17.79 -27.81
N GLU A 316 21.62 -18.61 -27.62
CA GLU A 316 21.87 -19.29 -26.34
C GLU A 316 22.10 -18.29 -25.19
N GLN A 317 22.80 -17.18 -25.46
CA GLN A 317 23.02 -16.12 -24.46
C GLN A 317 21.75 -15.34 -24.09
N SER A 318 20.87 -15.03 -25.06
CA SER A 318 19.62 -14.30 -24.80
C SER A 318 18.66 -15.09 -23.90
N LEU A 319 18.69 -16.43 -24.00
CA LEU A 319 17.86 -17.33 -23.18
C LEU A 319 18.53 -17.75 -21.86
N GLU A 320 19.70 -17.19 -21.51
CA GLU A 320 20.46 -17.56 -20.32
C GLU A 320 19.81 -16.98 -19.03
N ASN A 321 19.07 -17.81 -18.29
CA ASN A 321 18.34 -17.47 -17.05
C ASN A 321 17.09 -16.58 -17.21
N VAL A 322 16.51 -16.49 -18.41
CA VAL A 322 15.23 -15.80 -18.68
C VAL A 322 14.16 -16.82 -19.09
N ASP A 323 12.88 -16.52 -18.82
CA ASP A 323 11.77 -17.32 -19.37
C ASP A 323 11.58 -16.99 -20.85
N GLN A 324 11.50 -18.00 -21.71
CA GLN A 324 11.36 -17.84 -23.16
C GLN A 324 10.06 -17.11 -23.54
N ASP A 325 9.01 -17.21 -22.71
CA ASP A 325 7.74 -16.49 -22.90
C ASP A 325 7.86 -14.97 -22.67
N ASN A 326 8.99 -14.49 -22.09
CA ASN A 326 9.23 -13.05 -21.86
C ASN A 326 10.01 -12.37 -23.01
N LEU A 327 10.53 -13.10 -23.99
CA LEU A 327 11.27 -12.55 -25.13
C LEU A 327 10.27 -11.97 -26.16
N LEU A 328 10.32 -10.65 -26.37
CA LEU A 328 9.48 -9.93 -27.33
C LEU A 328 10.10 -9.86 -28.73
N ASP A 329 11.43 -9.70 -28.81
CA ASP A 329 12.20 -9.60 -30.06
C ASP A 329 13.66 -9.99 -29.80
N LEU A 330 14.29 -10.57 -30.82
CA LEU A 330 15.72 -10.83 -30.89
C LEU A 330 16.16 -10.52 -32.32
N SER A 331 16.95 -9.47 -32.49
CA SER A 331 17.36 -8.95 -33.79
C SER A 331 18.89 -8.86 -33.89
N PHE A 332 19.44 -9.21 -35.06
CA PHE A 332 20.88 -9.24 -35.32
C PHE A 332 21.28 -8.17 -36.33
N TYR A 333 22.36 -7.44 -36.03
CA TYR A 333 22.86 -6.35 -36.88
C TYR A 333 24.36 -6.46 -37.15
N LYS A 334 24.77 -6.05 -38.35
CA LYS A 334 26.16 -6.04 -38.81
C LYS A 334 26.54 -4.64 -39.28
N LEU A 335 27.77 -4.20 -38.97
CA LEU A 335 28.31 -2.94 -39.47
C LEU A 335 28.98 -3.15 -40.83
N ARG A 336 28.73 -2.23 -41.77
CA ARG A 336 29.42 -2.17 -43.06
C ARG A 336 29.95 -0.76 -43.28
N PHE A 337 31.21 -0.64 -43.71
CA PHE A 337 31.87 0.65 -43.92
C PHE A 337 32.11 0.88 -45.40
N PHE A 338 31.96 2.12 -45.87
CA PHE A 338 32.06 2.46 -47.29
C PHE A 338 32.86 3.74 -47.52
N ALA A 339 33.73 3.71 -48.53
CA ALA A 339 34.43 4.88 -49.08
C ALA A 339 34.13 4.97 -50.59
N ASN A 340 33.55 6.09 -51.04
CA ASN A 340 33.08 6.27 -52.44
C ASN A 340 32.26 5.08 -52.97
N ASP A 341 31.26 4.65 -52.20
CA ASP A 341 30.36 3.52 -52.50
C ASP A 341 31.03 2.14 -52.65
N GLN A 342 32.33 2.01 -52.33
CA GLN A 342 33.02 0.72 -52.21
C GLN A 342 33.09 0.29 -50.74
N GLU A 343 32.75 -0.97 -50.47
CA GLU A 343 32.81 -1.56 -49.12
C GLU A 343 34.27 -1.74 -48.66
N VAL A 344 34.56 -1.34 -47.42
CA VAL A 344 35.89 -1.34 -46.81
C VAL A 344 35.86 -2.21 -45.56
N ASP A 345 36.71 -3.23 -45.51
CA ASP A 345 36.83 -4.13 -44.37
C ASP A 345 37.81 -3.58 -43.33
N LEU A 346 37.28 -3.07 -42.21
CA LEU A 346 38.05 -2.52 -41.09
C LEU A 346 38.49 -3.60 -40.09
N LYS A 347 39.22 -4.62 -40.55
CA LYS A 347 39.70 -5.72 -39.69
C LYS A 347 40.40 -5.18 -38.45
N ASP A 348 39.99 -5.72 -37.30
CA ASP A 348 40.46 -5.40 -35.95
C ASP A 348 40.13 -3.99 -35.39
N GLN A 349 39.46 -3.10 -36.15
CA GLN A 349 39.09 -1.77 -35.65
C GLN A 349 38.02 -1.85 -34.55
N LYS A 350 38.31 -1.26 -33.39
CA LYS A 350 37.38 -1.18 -32.25
C LYS A 350 36.68 0.17 -32.19
N PHE A 351 35.42 0.14 -31.78
CA PHE A 351 34.58 1.31 -31.55
C PHE A 351 34.03 1.31 -30.13
N ASP A 352 34.00 2.50 -29.54
CA ASP A 352 33.13 2.79 -28.39
C ASP A 352 31.76 3.18 -28.95
N ALA A 353 30.73 2.42 -28.60
CA ALA A 353 29.40 2.50 -29.19
C ALA A 353 28.37 2.92 -28.14
N GLU A 354 27.52 3.87 -28.49
CA GLU A 354 26.42 4.39 -27.65
C GLU A 354 25.11 4.22 -28.43
N LEU A 355 24.21 3.38 -27.91
CA LEU A 355 22.90 3.07 -28.53
C LEU A 355 21.78 3.72 -27.72
N THR A 356 20.99 4.59 -28.36
CA THR A 356 19.83 5.27 -27.76
C THR A 356 18.54 4.83 -28.45
N PRO A 357 17.59 4.17 -27.76
CA PRO A 357 16.29 3.80 -28.34
C PRO A 357 15.48 5.03 -28.79
N THR A 358 14.79 4.95 -29.94
CA THR A 358 13.93 6.05 -30.42
C THR A 358 12.61 6.16 -29.64
N GLU A 359 11.92 7.31 -29.72
CA GLU A 359 10.56 7.44 -29.17
C GLU A 359 9.58 6.41 -29.77
N GLN A 360 9.72 6.10 -31.06
CA GLN A 360 8.86 5.11 -31.74
C GLN A 360 9.13 3.68 -31.25
N PHE A 361 10.39 3.33 -31.03
CA PHE A 361 10.77 2.04 -30.46
C PHE A 361 10.29 1.88 -29.01
N VAL A 362 10.46 2.92 -28.19
CA VAL A 362 9.89 2.95 -26.84
C VAL A 362 8.37 2.82 -26.91
N GLU A 363 7.69 3.52 -27.83
CA GLU A 363 6.24 3.38 -27.97
C GLU A 363 5.81 1.97 -28.43
N LYS A 364 6.59 1.32 -29.31
CA LYS A 364 6.34 -0.03 -29.84
C LYS A 364 6.49 -1.13 -28.79
N TYR A 365 7.51 -1.04 -27.92
CA TYR A 365 7.81 -2.07 -26.91
C TYR A 365 7.44 -1.68 -25.47
N ASP A 366 6.83 -0.50 -25.23
CA ASP A 366 6.29 -0.10 -23.91
C ASP A 366 5.07 -0.94 -23.51
N THR A 367 5.35 -2.03 -22.79
CA THR A 367 4.38 -2.96 -22.21
C THR A 367 3.65 -2.41 -20.97
N THR A 368 4.02 -1.24 -20.45
CA THR A 368 3.39 -0.68 -19.24
C THR A 368 1.96 -0.19 -19.48
N LYS A 369 1.58 0.06 -20.73
CA LYS A 369 0.29 0.62 -21.15
C LYS A 369 -0.93 -0.21 -20.75
N ASP A 370 -0.76 -1.52 -20.69
CA ASP A 370 -1.84 -2.50 -20.46
C ASP A 370 -1.84 -3.07 -19.02
N LEU A 371 -0.98 -2.56 -18.14
CA LEU A 371 -0.80 -3.07 -16.78
C LEU A 371 -1.61 -2.26 -15.75
N GLU A 372 -2.69 -2.86 -15.27
CA GLU A 372 -3.47 -2.37 -14.13
C GLU A 372 -2.75 -2.70 -12.79
N ASP A 373 -3.00 -1.89 -11.75
CA ASP A 373 -2.51 -2.07 -10.37
C ASP A 373 -0.97 -2.16 -10.18
N VAL A 374 -0.17 -1.45 -10.98
CA VAL A 374 1.29 -1.38 -10.82
C VAL A 374 1.71 -0.41 -9.71
N ALA A 375 2.59 -0.86 -8.81
CA ALA A 375 3.23 -0.05 -7.79
C ALA A 375 4.24 0.95 -8.40
N PRO A 376 4.28 2.23 -8.00
CA PRO A 376 5.13 3.24 -8.66
C PRO A 376 6.63 2.98 -8.61
N GLU A 377 7.12 2.23 -7.61
CA GLU A 377 8.53 1.84 -7.51
C GLU A 377 8.85 0.47 -8.13
N ALA A 378 7.88 -0.19 -8.78
CA ALA A 378 8.13 -1.47 -9.44
C ALA A 378 8.97 -1.25 -10.72
N GLU A 379 10.01 -2.06 -10.90
CA GLU A 379 10.73 -2.15 -12.17
C GLU A 379 9.82 -2.86 -13.19
N VAL A 380 9.17 -2.06 -14.06
CA VAL A 380 8.16 -2.53 -15.02
C VAL A 380 8.34 -1.85 -16.37
N GLY A 381 8.25 -2.65 -17.41
CA GLY A 381 8.33 -2.25 -18.81
C GLY A 381 9.05 -3.33 -19.58
N THR A 382 9.99 -2.90 -20.43
CA THR A 382 10.74 -3.79 -21.29
C THR A 382 12.22 -3.48 -21.16
N THR A 383 13.05 -4.49 -20.93
CA THR A 383 14.51 -4.34 -20.97
C THR A 383 15.01 -4.59 -22.39
N VAL A 384 15.86 -3.68 -22.88
CA VAL A 384 16.65 -3.85 -24.10
C VAL A 384 18.05 -4.20 -23.66
N SER A 385 18.63 -5.28 -24.18
CA SER A 385 20.02 -5.66 -23.90
C SER A 385 20.82 -5.81 -25.19
N ILE A 386 22.14 -5.65 -25.09
CA ILE A 386 23.04 -5.89 -26.21
C ILE A 386 23.95 -7.09 -25.92
N LEU A 387 24.03 -8.00 -26.89
CA LEU A 387 24.76 -9.26 -26.84
C LEU A 387 25.93 -9.24 -27.85
N ASN A 388 27.07 -9.82 -27.44
CA ASN A 388 28.26 -10.02 -28.28
C ASN A 388 28.94 -11.33 -27.83
N THR A 389 29.59 -12.05 -28.75
CA THR A 389 30.21 -13.37 -28.53
C THR A 389 31.53 -13.34 -27.75
N LYS A 390 32.23 -12.21 -27.67
CA LYS A 390 33.52 -12.08 -26.95
C LYS A 390 33.39 -11.21 -25.69
N LYS A 391 32.94 -11.81 -24.58
CA LYS A 391 32.89 -11.20 -23.23
C LYS A 391 34.29 -10.86 -22.66
N GLN A 392 34.97 -9.84 -23.22
CA GLN A 392 36.14 -9.18 -22.63
C GLN A 392 35.99 -7.65 -22.61
N PHE A 393 35.18 -7.16 -21.67
CA PHE A 393 35.05 -5.73 -21.37
C PHE A 393 36.26 -5.23 -20.57
N ASN A 394 37.34 -4.86 -21.27
CA ASN A 394 38.48 -4.14 -20.69
C ASN A 394 38.50 -2.69 -21.20
N LEU A 395 37.54 -1.91 -20.71
CA LEU A 395 37.33 -0.50 -21.02
C LEU A 395 38.08 0.39 -20.00
N LYS A 396 39.27 0.88 -20.36
CA LYS A 396 40.11 1.73 -19.48
C LYS A 396 39.71 3.21 -19.41
N LEU A 397 38.63 3.61 -20.08
CA LEU A 397 38.29 5.02 -20.36
C LEU A 397 36.84 5.43 -20.03
N ILE A 398 36.01 4.49 -19.57
CA ILE A 398 34.68 4.77 -18.98
C ILE A 398 34.78 4.39 -17.50
N ASN A 399 34.13 5.15 -16.61
CA ASN A 399 34.16 4.82 -15.18
C ASN A 399 33.54 3.43 -14.93
N GLU A 400 34.10 2.66 -14.00
CA GLU A 400 33.58 1.33 -13.63
C GLU A 400 32.11 1.36 -13.13
N GLU A 401 31.60 2.54 -12.75
CA GLU A 401 30.23 2.77 -12.27
C GLU A 401 29.18 2.97 -13.39
N GLU A 402 29.57 3.11 -14.67
CA GLU A 402 28.67 3.43 -15.80
C GLU A 402 28.42 2.25 -16.77
N GLN A 403 28.88 1.04 -16.43
CA GLN A 403 28.75 -0.15 -17.29
C GLN A 403 27.34 -0.77 -17.24
N ASN A 404 26.43 -0.30 -18.08
CA ASN A 404 25.14 -0.97 -18.35
C ASN A 404 25.11 -1.50 -19.80
N ASN A 405 25.05 -2.83 -19.95
CA ASN A 405 24.82 -3.51 -21.23
C ASN A 405 23.32 -3.70 -21.55
N SER A 406 22.44 -3.20 -20.69
CA SER A 406 20.99 -3.26 -20.82
C SER A 406 20.32 -2.01 -20.21
N VAL A 407 19.12 -1.68 -20.68
CA VAL A 407 18.35 -0.53 -20.19
C VAL A 407 16.86 -0.87 -20.13
N LEU A 408 16.18 -0.44 -19.05
CA LEU A 408 14.73 -0.52 -18.94
C LEU A 408 14.09 0.65 -19.69
N ILE A 409 13.27 0.35 -20.70
CA ILE A 409 12.46 1.33 -21.43
C ILE A 409 10.99 1.27 -20.99
N ASN A 410 10.44 2.45 -20.74
CA ASN A 410 9.01 2.76 -20.64
C ASN A 410 8.84 4.28 -20.85
N LYS A 411 7.61 4.80 -20.83
CA LYS A 411 7.32 6.24 -21.00
C LYS A 411 8.05 7.19 -20.04
N ASN A 412 8.50 6.71 -18.88
CA ASN A 412 9.21 7.52 -17.88
C ASN A 412 10.74 7.46 -18.03
N TYR A 413 11.28 6.53 -18.84
CA TYR A 413 12.71 6.28 -19.02
C TYR A 413 13.18 6.30 -20.49
N ALA A 414 12.51 7.07 -21.35
CA ALA A 414 13.02 7.36 -22.68
C ALA A 414 14.37 8.11 -22.60
N ASN A 415 15.31 7.79 -23.50
CA ASN A 415 16.62 8.45 -23.73
C ASN A 415 17.81 8.07 -22.80
N ASN A 416 17.78 6.93 -22.10
CA ASN A 416 18.99 6.41 -21.47
C ASN A 416 19.82 5.58 -22.48
N PRO A 417 21.07 5.98 -22.82
CA PRO A 417 21.89 5.23 -23.76
C PRO A 417 22.51 3.97 -23.15
N ILE A 418 22.68 2.93 -23.97
CA ILE A 418 23.47 1.73 -23.67
C ILE A 418 24.88 1.95 -24.24
N ALA A 419 25.92 1.83 -23.40
CA ALA A 419 27.32 2.04 -23.81
C ALA A 419 28.10 0.71 -23.83
N ILE A 420 28.73 0.39 -24.97
CA ILE A 420 29.46 -0.87 -25.19
C ILE A 420 30.74 -0.67 -26.00
N SER A 421 31.57 -1.70 -26.05
CA SER A 421 32.71 -1.82 -26.96
C SER A 421 32.39 -2.86 -28.03
N ILE A 422 32.59 -2.53 -29.31
CA ILE A 422 32.40 -3.48 -30.43
C ILE A 422 33.59 -3.47 -31.39
N ASN A 423 33.80 -4.60 -32.07
CA ASN A 423 34.72 -4.71 -33.21
C ASN A 423 33.94 -4.46 -34.52
N ALA A 424 34.60 -3.92 -35.54
CA ALA A 424 34.01 -3.63 -36.85
C ALA A 424 33.36 -4.85 -37.53
N THR A 425 33.86 -6.05 -37.23
CA THR A 425 33.50 -7.32 -37.89
C THR A 425 32.57 -8.21 -37.06
N GLU A 426 32.20 -7.83 -35.83
CA GLU A 426 31.41 -8.66 -34.92
C GLU A 426 29.90 -8.43 -35.07
N LEU A 427 29.10 -9.47 -34.83
CA LEU A 427 27.65 -9.38 -34.82
C LEU A 427 27.11 -8.72 -33.54
N LEU A 428 26.18 -7.79 -33.72
CA LEU A 428 25.44 -7.12 -32.66
C LEU A 428 24.09 -7.81 -32.47
N GLY A 429 23.93 -8.56 -31.38
CA GLY A 429 22.61 -9.04 -30.97
C GLY A 429 21.90 -7.98 -30.13
N ILE A 430 20.63 -7.68 -30.42
CA ILE A 430 19.76 -6.87 -29.57
C ILE A 430 18.60 -7.74 -29.14
N ASP A 431 18.45 -7.94 -27.83
CA ASP A 431 17.30 -8.64 -27.25
C ASP A 431 16.37 -7.70 -26.50
N ILE A 432 15.09 -8.07 -26.48
CA ILE A 432 14.01 -7.26 -25.93
C ILE A 432 13.15 -8.17 -25.04
N HIS A 433 13.19 -7.95 -23.74
CA HIS A 433 12.53 -8.78 -22.74
C HIS A 433 11.52 -7.98 -21.90
N ILE A 434 10.29 -8.48 -21.74
CA ILE A 434 9.35 -7.90 -20.76
C ILE A 434 9.85 -8.17 -19.33
N THR A 435 9.71 -7.20 -18.41
CA THR A 435 10.12 -7.42 -17.02
C THR A 435 9.26 -8.50 -16.36
N PRO A 436 9.83 -9.53 -15.70
CA PRO A 436 9.05 -10.62 -15.12
C PRO A 436 8.08 -10.17 -14.02
N ASN A 437 6.87 -10.72 -13.98
CA ASN A 437 5.89 -10.44 -12.92
C ASN A 437 5.57 -11.68 -12.07
N PRO A 438 6.55 -12.25 -11.34
CA PRO A 438 6.38 -13.50 -10.61
C PRO A 438 5.35 -13.38 -9.46
N GLU A 439 4.61 -14.46 -9.23
CA GLU A 439 3.84 -14.64 -8.01
C GLU A 439 4.75 -15.16 -6.88
N PHE A 440 4.71 -14.47 -5.74
CA PHE A 440 5.47 -14.84 -4.55
C PHE A 440 4.56 -14.87 -3.32
N GLU A 441 5.03 -15.56 -2.27
CA GLU A 441 4.24 -15.86 -1.08
C GLU A 441 4.86 -15.23 0.16
N VAL A 442 4.09 -14.47 0.93
CA VAL A 442 4.56 -13.81 2.15
C VAL A 442 3.86 -14.37 3.39
N GLU A 443 4.66 -14.76 4.36
CA GLU A 443 4.24 -15.24 5.68
C GLU A 443 4.68 -14.25 6.77
N ILE A 444 3.86 -14.01 7.80
CA ILE A 444 4.21 -13.10 8.91
C ILE A 444 4.27 -13.88 10.21
N TYR A 445 5.43 -13.85 10.85
CA TYR A 445 5.76 -14.60 12.06
C TYR A 445 6.30 -13.68 13.15
N GLY A 446 6.21 -14.07 14.42
CA GLY A 446 6.85 -13.33 15.52
C GLY A 446 7.30 -14.21 16.67
N ARG A 447 8.27 -13.71 17.44
CA ARG A 447 8.68 -14.33 18.71
C ARG A 447 7.80 -13.77 19.83
N LEU A 448 6.96 -14.62 20.41
CA LEU A 448 5.85 -14.20 21.27
C LEU A 448 6.09 -14.56 22.75
N LEU A 449 5.74 -13.67 23.68
CA LEU A 449 5.85 -13.88 25.14
C LEU A 449 4.59 -14.54 25.70
N LYS A 450 4.74 -15.75 26.24
CA LYS A 450 3.66 -16.59 26.76
C LYS A 450 3.85 -16.94 28.23
N ASN A 451 2.76 -17.27 28.92
CA ASN A 451 2.83 -17.79 30.29
C ASN A 451 3.54 -19.16 30.29
N GLU A 452 4.56 -19.34 31.13
CA GLU A 452 5.30 -20.60 31.24
C GLU A 452 4.42 -21.67 31.88
N LEU A 453 4.23 -22.81 31.21
CA LEU A 453 3.64 -23.99 31.83
C LEU A 453 4.56 -24.54 32.92
N ALA A 454 3.97 -25.05 33.99
CA ALA A 454 4.69 -25.69 35.08
C ALA A 454 5.46 -26.93 34.59
N THR A 455 6.71 -27.07 35.04
CA THR A 455 7.58 -28.19 34.66
C THR A 455 7.20 -29.49 35.40
N TYR A 456 7.79 -30.62 34.99
CA TYR A 456 7.70 -31.87 35.77
C TYR A 456 8.12 -31.65 37.23
N GLU A 457 9.23 -30.93 37.44
CA GLU A 457 9.78 -30.60 38.76
C GLU A 457 8.89 -29.66 39.59
N ASP A 458 8.11 -28.77 38.95
CA ASP A 458 7.13 -27.92 39.64
C ASP A 458 5.90 -28.73 40.10
N LEU A 459 5.43 -29.65 39.25
CA LEU A 459 4.23 -30.47 39.51
C LEU A 459 4.47 -31.65 40.45
N ASN A 460 5.66 -32.26 40.39
CA ASN A 460 6.04 -33.44 41.19
C ASN A 460 6.55 -33.04 42.60
N GLN A 461 5.77 -32.22 43.29
CA GLN A 461 6.02 -31.73 44.65
C GLN A 461 4.88 -32.13 45.60
N ASP A 462 5.03 -31.89 46.90
CA ASP A 462 3.88 -32.01 47.82
C ASP A 462 2.81 -30.95 47.53
N LYS A 463 1.59 -31.13 48.08
CA LYS A 463 0.45 -30.26 47.77
C LYS A 463 0.77 -28.79 48.01
N THR A 464 1.39 -28.48 49.15
CA THR A 464 1.65 -27.11 49.59
C THR A 464 2.77 -26.46 48.79
N GLN A 465 3.86 -27.18 48.50
CA GLN A 465 4.97 -26.69 47.66
C GLN A 465 4.48 -26.41 46.23
N ARG A 466 3.75 -27.37 45.63
CA ARG A 466 3.15 -27.20 44.30
C ARG A 466 2.21 -26.00 44.24
N GLN A 467 1.38 -25.78 45.27
CA GLN A 467 0.50 -24.62 45.34
C GLN A 467 1.27 -23.29 45.48
N ASN A 468 2.48 -23.28 46.05
CA ASN A 468 3.33 -22.09 46.03
C ASN A 468 3.97 -21.86 44.64
N SER A 469 4.40 -22.93 43.96
CA SER A 469 5.15 -22.87 42.69
C SER A 469 4.28 -22.79 41.43
N THR A 470 2.95 -22.91 41.54
CA THR A 470 2.03 -22.90 40.39
C THR A 470 0.76 -22.06 40.60
N PHE A 471 0.22 -21.57 39.47
CA PHE A 471 -1.14 -21.06 39.32
C PHE A 471 -1.97 -22.10 38.57
N GLN A 472 -3.08 -22.53 39.17
CA GLN A 472 -3.98 -23.53 38.58
C GLN A 472 -5.04 -22.83 37.72
N VAL A 473 -5.10 -23.18 36.43
CA VAL A 473 -5.98 -22.53 35.44
C VAL A 473 -6.86 -23.57 34.76
N ILE A 474 -8.16 -23.29 34.69
CA ILE A 474 -9.14 -24.10 33.97
C ILE A 474 -9.04 -23.80 32.48
N ASP A 475 -9.04 -24.84 31.65
CA ASP A 475 -9.25 -24.69 30.22
C ASP A 475 -10.74 -24.49 29.94
N MET A 476 -11.10 -23.26 29.56
CA MET A 476 -12.48 -22.79 29.33
C MET A 476 -12.83 -22.70 27.84
N THR A 477 -11.94 -23.15 26.96
CA THR A 477 -12.15 -23.24 25.49
C THR A 477 -13.42 -24.03 25.15
N GLN A 478 -13.82 -24.97 26.02
CA GLN A 478 -15.19 -25.44 26.13
C GLN A 478 -15.67 -25.21 27.57
N ILE A 479 -16.72 -24.41 27.76
CA ILE A 479 -17.30 -24.14 29.08
C ILE A 479 -17.79 -25.46 29.70
N PRO A 480 -17.25 -25.93 30.85
CA PRO A 480 -17.64 -27.21 31.41
C PRO A 480 -19.07 -27.21 31.95
N GLU A 481 -19.81 -28.31 31.77
CA GLU A 481 -21.18 -28.44 32.32
C GLU A 481 -21.24 -28.37 33.86
N LYS A 482 -20.15 -28.80 34.52
CA LYS A 482 -20.03 -28.88 35.97
C LYS A 482 -18.57 -28.97 36.39
N PHE A 483 -18.31 -28.58 37.62
CA PHE A 483 -16.97 -28.63 38.21
C PHE A 483 -16.70 -30.00 38.86
N ASP A 484 -16.07 -30.91 38.12
CA ASP A 484 -15.44 -32.11 38.66
C ASP A 484 -14.26 -32.58 37.78
N GLY A 485 -13.45 -33.51 38.30
CA GLY A 485 -12.25 -34.01 37.62
C GLY A 485 -12.45 -34.83 36.34
N ALA A 486 -13.70 -35.07 35.91
CA ALA A 486 -14.00 -35.69 34.62
C ALA A 486 -14.46 -34.67 33.56
N HIS A 487 -14.86 -33.46 33.96
CA HIS A 487 -15.38 -32.42 33.05
C HIS A 487 -14.44 -31.20 32.97
N VAL A 488 -13.66 -30.91 34.01
CA VAL A 488 -12.74 -29.78 34.06
C VAL A 488 -11.33 -30.22 33.67
N LYS A 489 -10.80 -29.61 32.59
CA LYS A 489 -9.39 -29.70 32.20
C LYS A 489 -8.60 -28.57 32.85
N TYR A 490 -7.32 -28.82 33.11
CA TYR A 490 -6.43 -27.87 33.76
C TYR A 490 -5.12 -27.70 33.00
N LYS A 491 -4.59 -26.47 33.06
CA LYS A 491 -3.20 -26.13 32.82
C LYS A 491 -2.64 -25.55 34.11
N ASP A 492 -1.40 -25.89 34.46
CA ASP A 492 -0.68 -25.25 35.55
C ASP A 492 0.36 -24.31 34.95
N TYR A 493 0.35 -23.05 35.39
CA TYR A 493 1.35 -22.06 35.00
C TYR A 493 2.33 -21.81 36.14
N LYS A 494 3.58 -21.56 35.81
CA LYS A 494 4.65 -21.40 36.78
C LYS A 494 4.53 -20.08 37.54
N ASN A 495 4.59 -20.16 38.87
CA ASN A 495 4.64 -19.00 39.75
C ASN A 495 6.10 -18.69 40.12
N VAL A 496 6.58 -17.51 39.72
CA VAL A 496 7.89 -16.99 40.11
C VAL A 496 7.68 -15.71 40.91
N ASN A 497 7.95 -15.77 42.22
CA ASN A 497 7.84 -14.66 43.17
C ASN A 497 6.45 -13.96 43.15
N GLY A 498 5.38 -14.73 43.05
CA GLY A 498 4.01 -14.20 43.01
C GLY A 498 3.58 -13.70 41.64
N LYS A 499 4.25 -14.07 40.55
CA LYS A 499 3.89 -13.66 39.18
C LYS A 499 3.80 -14.85 38.23
N PHE A 500 2.92 -14.75 37.24
CA PHE A 500 2.96 -15.61 36.05
C PHE A 500 4.30 -15.42 35.35
N ASN A 501 5.13 -16.47 35.29
CA ASN A 501 6.38 -16.35 34.56
C ASN A 501 6.12 -16.27 33.05
N LYS A 502 6.83 -15.38 32.35
CA LYS A 502 6.72 -15.23 30.90
C LYS A 502 7.97 -15.80 30.21
N VAL A 503 7.80 -16.58 29.14
CA VAL A 503 8.90 -17.03 28.27
C VAL A 503 8.65 -16.57 26.84
N LEU A 504 9.71 -16.22 26.13
CA LEU A 504 9.67 -15.98 24.70
C LEU A 504 9.64 -17.33 23.97
N SER A 505 8.88 -17.43 22.88
CA SER A 505 8.91 -18.62 22.01
C SER A 505 10.33 -18.85 21.47
N SER A 506 10.78 -20.11 21.44
CA SER A 506 12.12 -20.46 20.95
C SER A 506 12.24 -20.31 19.44
N GLU A 507 11.16 -20.61 18.72
CA GLU A 507 10.98 -20.38 17.30
C GLU A 507 9.95 -19.27 17.07
N PRO A 508 10.00 -18.54 15.95
CA PRO A 508 8.91 -17.67 15.54
C PRO A 508 7.62 -18.46 15.31
N GLU A 509 6.48 -17.87 15.68
CA GLU A 509 5.14 -18.42 15.48
C GLU A 509 4.35 -17.56 14.49
N GLU A 510 3.42 -18.17 13.75
CA GLU A 510 2.65 -17.47 12.71
C GLU A 510 1.68 -16.44 13.35
N ILE A 511 1.63 -15.24 12.78
CA ILE A 511 0.71 -14.15 13.15
C ILE A 511 -0.33 -13.93 12.04
N TYR A 512 0.12 -13.94 10.77
CA TYR A 512 -0.77 -13.97 9.62
C TYR A 512 -0.43 -15.13 8.70
N SER A 513 -1.47 -15.80 8.22
CA SER A 513 -1.36 -16.83 7.19
C SER A 513 -0.77 -16.26 5.91
N LEU A 514 -0.07 -17.15 5.20
CA LEU A 514 0.47 -16.95 3.87
C LEU A 514 -0.49 -16.16 2.96
N THR A 515 0.02 -15.10 2.34
CA THR A 515 -0.69 -14.27 1.35
C THR A 515 0.15 -14.21 0.07
N LYS A 516 -0.49 -14.37 -1.09
CA LYS A 516 0.13 -14.30 -2.42
C LYS A 516 0.13 -12.87 -2.94
N TYR A 517 1.19 -12.48 -3.64
CA TYR A 517 1.37 -11.19 -4.28
C TYR A 517 2.04 -11.36 -5.64
N LYS A 518 1.77 -10.45 -6.58
CA LYS A 518 2.55 -10.30 -7.81
C LYS A 518 3.58 -9.21 -7.63
N PHE A 519 4.79 -9.39 -8.17
CA PHE A 519 5.88 -8.43 -7.95
C PHE A 519 5.54 -7.00 -8.40
N HIS A 520 4.91 -6.82 -9.57
CA HIS A 520 4.56 -5.48 -10.06
C HIS A 520 3.56 -4.74 -9.15
N GLN A 521 2.78 -5.47 -8.33
CA GLN A 521 1.80 -4.91 -7.39
C GLN A 521 2.39 -4.70 -5.98
N ALA A 522 3.52 -5.33 -5.68
CA ALA A 522 4.10 -5.39 -4.35
C ALA A 522 5.65 -5.56 -4.39
N PRO A 523 6.39 -4.65 -5.07
CA PRO A 523 7.84 -4.77 -5.27
C PRO A 523 8.64 -4.54 -3.98
N SER A 524 8.06 -3.81 -3.02
CA SER A 524 8.72 -3.37 -1.79
C SER A 524 8.02 -3.92 -0.54
N LEU A 525 8.75 -3.92 0.58
CA LEU A 525 8.29 -4.44 1.87
C LEU A 525 6.98 -3.76 2.34
N ASP A 526 6.78 -2.50 1.99
CA ASP A 526 5.66 -1.69 2.48
C ASP A 526 4.28 -2.18 1.98
N TYR A 527 4.22 -2.88 0.84
CA TYR A 527 2.98 -3.47 0.31
C TYR A 527 2.54 -4.73 1.03
N PHE A 528 3.49 -5.62 1.38
CA PHE A 528 3.18 -6.95 1.92
C PHE A 528 3.42 -7.10 3.42
N ASN A 529 4.06 -6.12 4.07
CA ASN A 529 4.20 -6.06 5.52
C ASN A 529 2.92 -5.56 6.21
N LYS A 530 1.98 -6.48 6.51
CA LYS A 530 0.74 -6.17 7.25
C LYS A 530 0.95 -5.63 8.68
N LEU A 531 2.17 -5.70 9.23
CA LEU A 531 2.52 -5.16 10.54
C LEU A 531 3.29 -3.83 10.44
N ASN A 532 3.42 -3.24 9.24
CA ASN A 532 4.06 -1.95 9.07
C ASN A 532 3.29 -0.85 9.82
N GLY A 533 4.01 0.05 10.50
CA GLY A 533 3.43 1.06 11.39
C GLY A 533 2.69 0.52 12.64
N ILE A 534 2.48 -0.79 12.79
CA ILE A 534 1.78 -1.36 13.94
C ILE A 534 2.72 -1.39 15.14
N SER A 535 2.54 -0.41 16.04
CA SER A 535 3.40 -0.21 17.21
C SER A 535 3.56 -1.41 18.15
N SER A 536 2.74 -2.47 18.01
CA SER A 536 2.83 -3.72 18.78
C SER A 536 4.03 -4.60 18.43
N TYR A 537 4.57 -4.46 17.21
CA TYR A 537 5.61 -5.35 16.67
C TYR A 537 6.72 -4.55 15.98
N ASN A 538 7.95 -5.04 16.08
CA ASN A 538 9.09 -4.52 15.32
C ASN A 538 9.64 -5.63 14.43
N LEU A 539 9.81 -5.37 13.13
CA LEU A 539 10.47 -6.31 12.23
C LEU A 539 11.93 -6.47 12.65
N LYS A 540 12.44 -7.70 12.65
CA LYS A 540 13.82 -8.03 13.06
C LYS A 540 14.58 -8.86 12.06
N GLU A 541 13.92 -9.75 11.34
CA GLU A 541 14.54 -10.53 10.29
C GLU A 541 13.60 -10.68 9.10
N ILE A 542 14.17 -10.70 7.91
CA ILE A 542 13.52 -11.10 6.66
C ILE A 542 14.16 -12.42 6.28
N TRP A 543 13.36 -13.48 6.15
CA TRP A 543 13.83 -14.77 5.67
C TRP A 543 13.30 -14.98 4.25
N ILE A 544 14.14 -15.42 3.32
CA ILE A 544 13.76 -15.65 1.92
C ILE A 544 14.11 -17.09 1.54
N LYS A 545 13.24 -17.72 0.75
CA LYS A 545 13.46 -19.07 0.22
C LYS A 545 12.95 -19.17 -1.23
N PRO A 546 13.86 -19.23 -2.22
CA PRO A 546 13.53 -19.54 -3.61
C PRO A 546 12.83 -20.89 -3.75
N GLN A 547 12.03 -21.07 -4.80
CA GLN A 547 11.26 -22.30 -5.05
C GLN A 547 12.15 -23.56 -5.08
N ASN A 548 13.35 -23.44 -5.66
CA ASN A 548 14.31 -24.54 -5.84
C ASN A 548 15.20 -24.81 -4.60
N LYS A 549 15.01 -24.08 -3.49
CA LYS A 549 15.86 -24.17 -2.28
C LYS A 549 15.09 -24.75 -1.09
N ASN A 550 15.75 -25.64 -0.35
CA ASN A 550 15.16 -26.27 0.84
C ASN A 550 15.28 -25.40 2.10
N ASP A 551 16.38 -24.67 2.26
CA ASP A 551 16.71 -23.87 3.44
C ASP A 551 16.46 -22.36 3.22
N TRP A 552 16.13 -21.67 4.31
CA TRP A 552 15.90 -20.22 4.33
C TRP A 552 17.21 -19.43 4.42
N ASP A 553 17.39 -18.46 3.52
CA ASP A 553 18.33 -17.36 3.73
C ASP A 553 17.74 -16.38 4.75
N LYS A 554 18.57 -15.82 5.63
CA LYS A 554 18.11 -15.00 6.76
C LYS A 554 18.89 -13.70 6.83
N PHE A 555 18.17 -12.58 6.76
CA PHE A 555 18.71 -11.23 6.74
C PHE A 555 18.20 -10.47 7.96
N THR A 556 19.09 -9.78 8.68
CA THR A 556 18.71 -8.90 9.79
C THR A 556 18.10 -7.61 9.25
N TYR A 557 16.93 -7.22 9.78
CA TYR A 557 16.31 -5.94 9.48
C TYR A 557 16.76 -4.85 10.47
N ASN A 558 17.15 -3.71 9.92
CA ASN A 558 17.56 -2.52 10.65
C ASN A 558 16.53 -1.40 10.44
N SER A 559 15.85 -0.99 11.52
CA SER A 559 14.89 0.11 11.50
C SER A 559 15.53 1.49 11.53
N ASP A 560 16.79 1.59 11.95
CA ASP A 560 17.46 2.87 12.21
C ASP A 560 18.28 3.35 11.00
N ASP A 561 18.57 2.45 10.07
CA ASP A 561 19.25 2.71 8.80
C ASP A 561 18.76 1.71 7.74
N LEU A 562 17.82 2.17 6.92
CA LEU A 562 17.17 1.36 5.89
C LEU A 562 18.12 0.95 4.76
N SER A 563 19.22 1.69 4.55
CA SER A 563 20.23 1.37 3.53
C SER A 563 20.99 0.07 3.81
N GLN A 564 20.90 -0.44 5.05
CA GLN A 564 21.53 -1.69 5.47
C GLN A 564 20.63 -2.91 5.26
N ASN A 565 19.38 -2.72 4.81
CA ASN A 565 18.43 -3.79 4.58
C ASN A 565 18.58 -4.40 3.19
N ILE A 566 18.00 -5.58 3.02
CA ILE A 566 17.86 -6.22 1.71
C ILE A 566 16.71 -5.56 0.94
N LEU A 567 16.93 -5.34 -0.35
CA LEU A 567 15.94 -4.85 -1.31
C LEU A 567 15.47 -6.03 -2.19
N PHE A 568 14.44 -5.83 -3.00
CA PHE A 568 13.89 -6.87 -3.88
C PHE A 568 13.84 -6.37 -5.33
N THR A 569 14.07 -7.26 -6.29
CA THR A 569 13.90 -7.01 -7.73
C THR A 569 13.31 -8.25 -8.40
N ASN A 570 12.61 -8.05 -9.51
CA ASN A 570 12.18 -9.06 -10.48
C ASN A 570 13.16 -9.19 -11.67
N SER A 571 14.15 -8.31 -11.78
CA SER A 571 15.08 -8.23 -12.91
C SER A 571 16.38 -8.97 -12.61
N ASN A 572 16.69 -9.98 -13.43
CA ASN A 572 17.93 -10.74 -13.36
C ASN A 572 19.14 -9.99 -14.00
N LEU A 573 18.90 -8.86 -14.68
CA LEU A 573 19.92 -8.13 -15.44
C LEU A 573 20.93 -7.38 -14.55
N ARG A 574 20.62 -7.18 -13.27
CA ARG A 574 21.50 -6.64 -12.22
C ARG A 574 22.45 -7.70 -11.63
N ASN A 575 23.08 -8.53 -12.46
CA ASN A 575 23.94 -9.66 -12.03
C ASN A 575 25.12 -9.24 -11.13
N ASP A 576 25.53 -7.98 -11.16
CA ASP A 576 26.52 -7.35 -10.29
C ASP A 576 26.00 -7.10 -8.86
N LEU A 577 24.69 -6.98 -8.69
CA LEU A 577 24.05 -6.63 -7.41
C LEU A 577 23.70 -7.85 -6.54
N TYR A 578 23.57 -9.06 -7.09
CA TYR A 578 23.18 -10.28 -6.35
C TYR A 578 24.15 -11.47 -6.53
N ASP A 579 24.34 -12.27 -5.47
CA ASP A 579 25.14 -13.52 -5.46
C ASP A 579 24.49 -14.55 -4.52
N ASP A 580 23.79 -15.52 -5.09
CA ASP A 580 23.05 -16.59 -4.38
C ASP A 580 23.92 -17.43 -3.42
N THR A 581 25.24 -17.34 -3.52
CA THR A 581 26.19 -18.10 -2.68
C THR A 581 26.60 -17.39 -1.39
N LYS A 582 26.31 -16.08 -1.21
CA LYS A 582 26.82 -15.28 -0.06
C LYS A 582 25.76 -14.42 0.67
N PRO A 583 24.82 -15.02 1.44
CA PRO A 583 23.76 -14.27 2.15
C PRO A 583 24.24 -13.20 3.14
N SER A 584 25.45 -13.34 3.69
CA SER A 584 25.98 -12.43 4.73
C SER A 584 26.40 -11.04 4.21
N GLN A 585 26.40 -10.82 2.90
CA GLN A 585 26.86 -9.57 2.25
C GLN A 585 25.73 -8.69 1.68
N PHE A 586 24.46 -9.11 1.80
CA PHE A 586 23.28 -8.48 1.15
C PHE A 586 22.76 -7.18 1.80
N LYS A 587 23.59 -6.43 2.53
CA LYS A 587 23.17 -5.16 3.10
C LYS A 587 23.17 -4.07 2.03
N GLY A 588 22.01 -3.46 1.76
CA GLY A 588 21.85 -2.47 0.69
C GLY A 588 21.92 -3.07 -0.72
N LYS A 589 21.67 -4.38 -0.86
CA LYS A 589 21.66 -5.11 -2.13
C LYS A 589 20.29 -5.70 -2.43
N TYR A 590 20.03 -5.96 -3.70
CA TYR A 590 18.78 -6.53 -4.20
C TYR A 590 18.80 -8.06 -4.16
N TYR A 591 17.68 -8.67 -3.80
CA TYR A 591 17.44 -10.11 -3.93
C TYR A 591 16.45 -10.36 -5.08
N LEU A 592 16.78 -11.30 -5.96
CA LEU A 592 15.93 -11.65 -7.10
C LEU A 592 14.72 -12.47 -6.63
N ILE A 593 13.51 -11.93 -6.85
CA ILE A 593 12.25 -12.64 -6.64
C ILE A 593 11.90 -13.38 -7.92
N THR A 594 11.68 -14.69 -7.79
CA THR A 594 11.27 -15.61 -8.87
C THR A 594 9.94 -16.28 -8.53
N GLU A 595 9.30 -16.91 -9.50
CA GLU A 595 8.02 -17.60 -9.34
C GLU A 595 8.06 -18.59 -8.16
N GLY A 596 7.06 -18.53 -7.27
CA GLY A 596 6.98 -19.40 -6.09
C GLY A 596 8.00 -19.10 -4.98
N THR A 597 8.71 -17.97 -5.03
CA THR A 597 9.56 -17.50 -3.92
C THR A 597 8.72 -17.29 -2.66
N LYS A 598 9.25 -17.72 -1.51
CA LYS A 598 8.65 -17.50 -0.19
C LYS A 598 9.44 -16.47 0.61
N ILE A 599 8.76 -15.48 1.15
CA ILE A 599 9.30 -14.49 2.09
C ILE A 599 8.61 -14.70 3.44
N ARG A 600 9.39 -14.72 4.52
CA ARG A 600 8.87 -14.73 5.89
C ARG A 600 9.42 -13.53 6.66
N LEU A 601 8.50 -12.69 7.12
CA LEU A 601 8.82 -11.53 7.96
C LEU A 601 8.76 -11.96 9.44
N VAL A 602 9.86 -11.77 10.18
CA VAL A 602 9.98 -12.22 11.58
C VAL A 602 10.08 -11.02 12.52
N PHE A 603 9.08 -10.89 13.39
CA PHE A 603 8.90 -9.78 14.31
C PHE A 603 9.28 -10.12 15.76
N GLU A 604 9.61 -9.09 16.53
CA GLU A 604 9.64 -9.13 18.00
C GLU A 604 8.53 -8.26 18.58
N GLU A 605 7.96 -8.71 19.69
CA GLU A 605 6.95 -7.96 20.44
C GLU A 605 7.55 -6.71 21.11
N THR A 606 6.96 -5.55 20.84
CA THR A 606 7.27 -4.32 21.56
C THR A 606 6.46 -4.23 22.86
N LYS A 607 6.84 -3.30 23.74
CA LYS A 607 6.17 -3.08 25.03
C LYS A 607 5.68 -1.64 25.17
N SER A 608 4.46 -1.47 25.67
CA SER A 608 3.91 -0.17 26.05
C SER A 608 2.92 -0.34 27.20
N ASN A 609 2.38 0.77 27.72
CA ASN A 609 1.31 0.73 28.73
C ASN A 609 0.03 1.30 28.13
N ALA A 610 -1.12 0.76 28.51
CA ALA A 610 -2.45 1.27 28.16
C ALA A 610 -3.26 1.55 29.44
N GLN A 611 -4.20 2.50 29.38
CA GLN A 611 -5.12 2.79 30.47
C GLN A 611 -6.53 2.95 29.92
N GLU A 612 -7.39 2.00 30.28
CA GLU A 612 -8.70 1.81 29.67
C GLU A 612 -9.83 2.12 30.64
N ASN A 613 -10.88 2.78 30.17
CA ASN A 613 -12.01 3.15 31.01
C ASN A 613 -12.83 1.90 31.40
N THR A 614 -13.26 1.85 32.67
CA THR A 614 -14.12 0.78 33.20
C THR A 614 -15.24 1.39 34.06
N THR A 615 -16.34 0.65 34.22
CA THR A 615 -17.48 1.06 35.04
C THR A 615 -17.61 0.15 36.25
N PHE A 616 -17.76 0.76 37.43
CA PHE A 616 -17.97 0.08 38.71
C PHE A 616 -19.36 0.36 39.29
N TRP A 617 -19.85 -0.54 40.14
CA TRP A 617 -21.02 -0.34 40.99
C TRP A 617 -20.71 -0.83 42.42
N ASP A 618 -20.91 0.05 43.40
CA ASP A 618 -20.92 -0.24 44.86
C ASP A 618 -22.23 -0.94 45.27
N TYR A 619 -22.15 -1.97 46.13
CA TYR A 619 -23.33 -2.65 46.70
C TYR A 619 -23.32 -2.71 48.23
N ASP A 620 -24.45 -2.34 48.84
CA ASP A 620 -24.68 -2.46 50.29
C ASP A 620 -25.62 -3.62 50.60
N PHE A 621 -25.48 -4.27 51.76
CA PHE A 621 -26.50 -5.19 52.29
C PHE A 621 -26.70 -5.06 53.82
N TYR A 622 -26.15 -4.00 54.39
CA TYR A 622 -26.19 -3.65 55.81
C TYR A 622 -26.66 -2.21 56.01
N ASP A 623 -27.02 -1.85 57.24
CA ASP A 623 -27.32 -0.47 57.62
C ASP A 623 -26.05 0.33 57.99
N ASN A 624 -26.23 1.61 58.29
CA ASN A 624 -25.13 2.54 58.64
C ASN A 624 -24.31 2.14 59.89
N ASN A 625 -24.71 1.12 60.65
CA ASN A 625 -23.95 0.59 61.78
C ASN A 625 -23.47 -0.86 61.51
N LEU A 626 -23.34 -1.23 60.23
CA LEU A 626 -22.97 -2.56 59.75
C LEU A 626 -23.90 -3.69 60.27
N ASN A 627 -25.18 -3.41 60.52
CA ASN A 627 -26.14 -4.48 60.82
C ASN A 627 -26.72 -5.08 59.53
N ILE A 628 -26.64 -6.41 59.41
CA ILE A 628 -27.24 -7.20 58.35
C ILE A 628 -28.63 -7.65 58.83
N HIS A 629 -29.68 -7.05 58.28
CA HIS A 629 -31.06 -7.38 58.63
C HIS A 629 -31.54 -8.57 57.80
N THR A 630 -31.85 -9.68 58.47
CA THR A 630 -32.25 -10.93 57.79
C THR A 630 -33.76 -11.18 57.78
N GLN A 631 -34.51 -10.48 58.63
CA GLN A 631 -35.96 -10.60 58.78
C GLN A 631 -36.75 -9.97 57.62
N ASN A 632 -37.86 -10.60 57.26
CA ASN A 632 -38.78 -10.14 56.22
C ASN A 632 -39.32 -8.72 56.51
N GLY A 633 -39.40 -7.85 55.50
CA GLY A 633 -39.87 -6.48 55.64
C GLY A 633 -38.90 -5.54 56.36
N GLY A 634 -37.77 -6.05 56.86
CA GLY A 634 -36.70 -5.29 57.50
C GLY A 634 -35.35 -5.39 56.81
N ARG A 635 -35.21 -6.21 55.75
CA ARG A 635 -33.94 -6.35 55.01
C ARG A 635 -33.52 -5.02 54.40
N VAL A 636 -32.22 -4.75 54.37
CA VAL A 636 -31.64 -3.52 53.81
C VAL A 636 -30.68 -3.83 52.67
N GLY A 637 -30.48 -2.85 51.79
CA GLY A 637 -29.56 -2.95 50.67
C GLY A 637 -29.96 -3.93 49.55
N ILE A 638 -28.99 -4.39 48.78
CA ILE A 638 -29.08 -5.17 47.54
C ILE A 638 -29.80 -6.51 47.74
N ASN A 639 -29.68 -7.08 48.94
CA ASN A 639 -30.29 -8.32 49.36
C ASN A 639 -31.76 -8.17 49.85
N ASN A 640 -32.37 -6.99 49.74
CA ASN A 640 -33.78 -6.78 50.05
C ASN A 640 -34.69 -7.53 49.06
N GLU A 641 -35.73 -8.20 49.58
CA GLU A 641 -36.69 -9.01 48.79
C GLU A 641 -37.31 -8.28 47.59
N ASN A 642 -37.46 -6.96 47.63
CA ASN A 642 -38.04 -6.18 46.54
C ASN A 642 -37.12 -6.05 45.31
N ASN A 643 -35.84 -6.42 45.42
CA ASN A 643 -34.92 -6.46 44.28
C ASN A 643 -35.05 -7.77 43.47
N TYR A 644 -35.81 -8.75 43.96
CA TYR A 644 -35.95 -10.08 43.36
C TYR A 644 -37.36 -10.30 42.80
N ILE A 645 -37.44 -10.91 41.62
CA ILE A 645 -38.69 -11.05 40.85
C ILE A 645 -39.29 -12.46 40.89
N SER A 646 -38.47 -13.49 41.11
CA SER A 646 -38.90 -14.89 41.18
C SER A 646 -38.76 -15.44 42.59
N THR A 647 -39.54 -16.46 42.90
CA THR A 647 -39.32 -17.32 44.10
C THR A 647 -39.18 -18.79 43.72
N GLN A 648 -39.14 -19.13 42.43
CA GLN A 648 -39.15 -20.50 41.91
C GLN A 648 -37.79 -20.98 41.37
N SER A 649 -36.81 -20.07 41.24
CA SER A 649 -35.44 -20.39 40.79
C SER A 649 -34.45 -20.28 41.95
N PRO A 650 -33.27 -20.92 41.87
CA PRO A 650 -32.16 -20.64 42.79
C PRO A 650 -31.79 -19.16 42.78
N THR A 651 -31.40 -18.61 43.94
CA THR A 651 -31.22 -17.15 44.13
C THR A 651 -29.76 -16.77 44.32
N LEU A 652 -29.31 -15.76 43.57
CA LEU A 652 -27.99 -15.15 43.70
C LEU A 652 -28.06 -14.08 44.80
N VAL A 653 -27.33 -14.29 45.89
CA VAL A 653 -27.30 -13.43 47.08
C VAL A 653 -25.87 -12.92 47.27
N LEU A 654 -25.69 -11.69 47.72
CA LEU A 654 -24.36 -11.11 48.00
C LEU A 654 -23.96 -11.33 49.48
N GLY A 655 -22.67 -11.42 49.78
CA GLY A 655 -22.12 -11.80 51.09
C GLY A 655 -21.65 -13.27 51.11
N ASN A 656 -21.34 -13.83 52.27
CA ASN A 656 -20.90 -15.23 52.41
C ASN A 656 -22.01 -16.28 52.70
N LYS A 657 -21.61 -17.55 52.80
CA LYS A 657 -22.52 -18.69 53.08
C LYS A 657 -23.37 -18.56 54.35
N TYR A 658 -22.89 -17.90 55.41
CA TYR A 658 -23.61 -17.75 56.68
C TYR A 658 -24.73 -16.71 56.57
N ILE A 659 -24.52 -15.67 55.77
CA ILE A 659 -25.56 -14.74 55.36
C ILE A 659 -26.66 -15.53 54.66
N SER A 660 -26.32 -16.32 53.63
CA SER A 660 -27.31 -17.13 52.92
C SER A 660 -28.04 -18.16 53.80
N GLN A 661 -27.38 -18.77 54.80
CA GLN A 661 -27.99 -19.70 55.77
C GLN A 661 -28.96 -19.04 56.76
N LYS A 662 -28.81 -17.75 57.07
CA LYS A 662 -29.72 -17.00 57.96
C LYS A 662 -30.85 -16.28 57.21
N PHE A 663 -30.81 -16.27 55.88
CA PHE A 663 -31.89 -15.76 55.03
C PHE A 663 -33.09 -16.72 54.90
N TYR A 664 -32.95 -17.97 55.38
CA TYR A 664 -34.03 -18.96 55.39
C TYR A 664 -35.13 -18.56 56.39
N SER A 665 -36.31 -18.22 55.88
CA SER A 665 -37.54 -18.12 56.67
C SER A 665 -38.42 -19.35 56.45
N ASN A 666 -39.08 -19.79 57.51
CA ASN A 666 -40.12 -20.82 57.44
C ASN A 666 -41.42 -20.31 56.78
N ASP A 667 -41.53 -18.99 56.53
CA ASP A 667 -42.64 -18.39 55.79
C ASP A 667 -42.45 -18.56 54.28
N THR A 668 -43.25 -19.45 53.69
CA THR A 668 -43.24 -19.77 52.26
C THR A 668 -43.71 -18.64 51.35
N SER A 669 -44.31 -17.56 51.87
CA SER A 669 -44.83 -16.45 51.06
C SER A 669 -43.76 -15.40 50.69
N VAL A 670 -42.65 -15.35 51.43
CA VAL A 670 -41.61 -14.29 51.36
C VAL A 670 -40.17 -14.83 51.39
N ASN A 671 -39.99 -16.15 51.39
CA ASN A 671 -38.68 -16.75 51.21
C ASN A 671 -38.23 -16.66 49.74
N VAL A 672 -37.16 -15.92 49.47
CA VAL A 672 -36.49 -15.83 48.15
C VAL A 672 -35.84 -17.16 47.73
N ASN A 673 -35.80 -18.15 48.62
CA ASN A 673 -35.29 -19.50 48.37
C ASN A 673 -36.35 -20.56 48.76
N LYS A 674 -37.31 -20.81 47.86
CA LYS A 674 -38.28 -21.92 48.04
C LYS A 674 -37.71 -23.31 47.77
N ASN A 675 -36.57 -23.40 47.09
CA ASN A 675 -36.03 -24.67 46.56
C ASN A 675 -34.83 -25.24 47.35
N GLY A 676 -34.41 -24.58 48.44
CA GLY A 676 -33.25 -25.00 49.24
C GLY A 676 -31.89 -24.79 48.55
N LYS A 677 -31.81 -23.95 47.50
CA LYS A 677 -30.61 -23.73 46.69
C LYS A 677 -30.28 -22.23 46.60
N ASN A 678 -29.45 -21.74 47.52
CA ASN A 678 -28.82 -20.42 47.39
C ASN A 678 -27.54 -20.55 46.56
N ILE A 679 -27.31 -19.67 45.60
CA ILE A 679 -26.05 -19.56 44.84
C ILE A 679 -25.07 -18.63 45.56
N ASN A 680 -25.16 -18.62 46.87
CA ASN A 680 -24.23 -18.01 47.80
C ASN A 680 -23.88 -19.03 48.88
N GLN A 681 -23.61 -20.23 48.40
CA GLN A 681 -22.82 -21.20 49.12
C GLN A 681 -21.64 -21.41 48.20
N SER A 682 -20.44 -21.30 48.74
CA SER A 682 -19.31 -21.92 48.07
C SER A 682 -19.67 -23.38 47.79
N ALA A 683 -19.47 -23.83 46.57
CA ALA A 683 -20.09 -25.07 46.08
C ALA A 683 -19.57 -26.36 46.75
N GLY A 684 -18.62 -26.19 47.68
CA GLY A 684 -18.01 -27.23 48.48
C GLY A 684 -16.49 -27.15 48.39
N ASN A 685 -15.84 -27.96 49.21
CA ASN A 685 -14.44 -28.29 49.01
C ASN A 685 -14.41 -29.58 48.18
N LEU A 686 -13.66 -29.57 47.08
CA LEU A 686 -13.46 -30.77 46.27
C LEU A 686 -11.98 -31.13 46.21
N GLU A 687 -11.70 -32.42 46.39
CA GLU A 687 -10.40 -33.01 46.15
C GLU A 687 -10.54 -34.15 45.13
N PHE A 688 -9.74 -34.10 44.06
CA PHE A 688 -9.75 -35.07 42.97
C PHE A 688 -8.37 -35.13 42.32
N THR A 689 -8.14 -36.10 41.43
CA THR A 689 -6.86 -36.23 40.71
C THR A 689 -7.08 -36.00 39.23
N THR A 690 -6.24 -35.16 38.63
CA THR A 690 -6.17 -34.95 37.18
C THR A 690 -4.85 -35.49 36.64
N THR A 691 -4.87 -36.14 35.49
CA THR A 691 -3.65 -36.61 34.82
C THR A 691 -3.17 -35.56 33.81
N GLN A 692 -1.87 -35.25 33.81
CA GLN A 692 -1.22 -34.33 32.86
C GLN A 692 0.01 -34.97 32.24
N ASN A 693 0.28 -34.63 30.97
CA ASN A 693 1.51 -35.00 30.27
C ASN A 693 2.43 -33.78 30.21
N VAL A 694 3.64 -33.90 30.74
CA VAL A 694 4.64 -32.83 30.78
C VAL A 694 6.03 -33.37 30.43
N LYS A 695 6.93 -32.52 29.94
CA LYS A 695 8.32 -32.94 29.70
C LYS A 695 9.13 -32.85 30.99
N ASP A 696 9.98 -33.85 31.24
CA ASP A 696 11.04 -33.76 32.23
C ASP A 696 12.20 -32.89 31.72
N LYS A 697 13.13 -32.52 32.61
CA LYS A 697 14.36 -31.77 32.28
C LYS A 697 15.27 -32.39 31.21
N ASN A 698 15.07 -33.66 30.84
CA ASN A 698 15.80 -34.31 29.75
C ASN A 698 14.99 -34.34 28.43
N GLY A 699 13.80 -33.74 28.42
CA GLY A 699 12.90 -33.67 27.26
C GLY A 699 11.95 -34.86 27.10
N ASN A 700 11.97 -35.86 28.00
CA ASN A 700 11.07 -37.01 27.87
C ASN A 700 9.66 -36.65 28.34
N ASN A 701 8.64 -37.14 27.62
CA ASN A 701 7.25 -37.03 28.06
C ASN A 701 6.99 -37.93 29.29
N GLN A 702 6.50 -37.33 30.36
CA GLN A 702 6.10 -37.99 31.61
C GLN A 702 4.62 -37.74 31.86
N THR A 703 3.93 -38.73 32.41
CA THR A 703 2.52 -38.62 32.81
C THR A 703 2.41 -38.52 34.33
N ILE A 704 1.96 -37.37 34.84
CA ILE A 704 1.83 -37.09 36.29
C ILE A 704 0.36 -37.11 36.70
N ASN A 705 0.08 -37.71 37.87
CA ASN A 705 -1.19 -37.58 38.56
C ASN A 705 -1.14 -36.43 39.56
N VAL A 706 -1.83 -35.33 39.24
CA VAL A 706 -1.85 -34.10 40.05
C VAL A 706 -3.10 -34.07 40.93
N GLN A 707 -2.91 -34.14 42.25
CA GLN A 707 -3.98 -33.99 43.23
C GLN A 707 -4.46 -32.54 43.30
N ARG A 708 -5.67 -32.26 42.80
CA ARG A 708 -6.35 -30.97 42.90
C ARG A 708 -7.06 -30.89 44.25
N SER A 709 -6.85 -29.79 44.97
CA SER A 709 -7.63 -29.41 46.15
C SER A 709 -8.14 -27.99 45.90
N VAL A 710 -9.46 -27.86 45.79
CA VAL A 710 -10.15 -26.60 45.50
C VAL A 710 -11.13 -26.35 46.64
N ARG A 711 -10.84 -25.35 47.47
CA ARG A 711 -11.73 -24.91 48.53
C ARG A 711 -12.67 -23.87 47.92
N SER A 712 -13.98 -24.09 48.00
CA SER A 712 -14.99 -23.27 47.33
C SER A 712 -14.76 -23.23 45.81
N HIS A 713 -15.39 -24.14 45.05
CA HIS A 713 -15.20 -24.21 43.60
C HIS A 713 -16.18 -23.34 42.78
N PRO A 714 -15.81 -22.94 41.55
CA PRO A 714 -16.70 -22.28 40.59
C PRO A 714 -17.99 -23.05 40.26
N ILE A 715 -19.02 -22.30 39.87
CA ILE A 715 -20.35 -22.76 39.46
C ILE A 715 -20.63 -22.19 38.06
N PHE A 716 -20.74 -23.09 37.09
CA PHE A 716 -21.09 -22.74 35.71
C PHE A 716 -22.61 -22.64 35.51
N GLY A 717 -23.04 -21.88 34.51
CA GLY A 717 -24.43 -21.73 34.08
C GLY A 717 -25.24 -20.69 34.87
N LEU A 718 -24.60 -19.74 35.55
CA LEU A 718 -25.31 -18.70 36.32
C LEU A 718 -25.97 -17.64 35.42
N VAL A 719 -25.39 -17.42 34.25
CA VAL A 719 -25.83 -16.45 33.24
C VAL A 719 -26.30 -17.16 31.97
N GLN A 720 -27.07 -16.47 31.14
CA GLN A 720 -27.48 -17.00 29.83
C GLN A 720 -26.28 -16.98 28.88
N ASN A 721 -26.33 -17.83 27.85
CA ASN A 721 -25.28 -17.91 26.83
C ASN A 721 -25.22 -16.66 25.93
N SER A 722 -26.15 -15.71 26.09
CA SER A 722 -26.21 -14.46 25.34
C SER A 722 -26.55 -13.25 26.23
N LEU A 723 -26.11 -12.06 25.81
CA LEU A 723 -26.61 -10.78 26.34
C LEU A 723 -28.00 -10.45 25.75
N ASP A 724 -28.73 -9.52 26.39
CA ASP A 724 -30.01 -9.03 25.88
C ASP A 724 -29.85 -8.14 24.63
N THR A 725 -30.97 -7.73 24.02
CA THR A 725 -30.97 -6.87 22.82
C THR A 725 -30.35 -5.48 23.01
N ASN A 726 -30.01 -5.09 24.24
CA ASN A 726 -29.35 -3.84 24.58
C ASN A 726 -27.88 -4.05 25.02
N GLY A 727 -27.37 -5.29 25.01
CA GLY A 727 -26.02 -5.64 25.47
C GLY A 727 -25.88 -5.80 26.99
N ASN A 728 -26.98 -6.01 27.72
CA ASN A 728 -26.96 -6.25 29.17
C ASN A 728 -26.88 -7.75 29.51
N ILE A 729 -26.27 -8.06 30.65
CA ILE A 729 -26.19 -9.42 31.18
C ILE A 729 -27.58 -10.00 31.55
N GLN A 730 -27.76 -11.29 31.29
CA GLN A 730 -28.98 -12.02 31.63
C GLN A 730 -28.66 -13.22 32.53
N TYR A 731 -29.50 -13.47 33.54
CA TYR A 731 -29.27 -14.51 34.53
C TYR A 731 -30.17 -15.74 34.27
N ASN A 732 -29.63 -16.95 34.48
CA ASN A 732 -30.41 -18.19 34.59
C ASN A 732 -31.07 -18.35 35.98
N VAL A 733 -30.77 -17.41 36.86
CA VAL A 733 -30.96 -17.50 38.31
C VAL A 733 -31.70 -16.25 38.79
N ASN A 734 -32.35 -16.34 39.96
CA ASN A 734 -33.04 -15.20 40.54
C ASN A 734 -32.01 -14.25 41.18
N ALA A 735 -31.52 -13.29 40.40
CA ALA A 735 -30.56 -12.28 40.83
C ALA A 735 -31.25 -10.90 41.02
N PRO A 736 -30.68 -10.00 41.84
CA PRO A 736 -31.05 -8.60 41.80
C PRO A 736 -30.47 -7.93 40.55
N LYS A 737 -30.89 -6.69 40.28
CA LYS A 737 -30.23 -5.85 39.26
C LYS A 737 -28.85 -5.40 39.75
N LEU A 738 -27.80 -5.69 38.99
CA LEU A 738 -26.41 -5.59 39.43
C LEU A 738 -25.62 -4.57 38.61
N PHE A 739 -25.45 -4.77 37.30
CA PHE A 739 -24.55 -3.96 36.47
C PHE A 739 -25.29 -2.84 35.71
N ASP A 740 -25.29 -2.86 34.39
CA ASP A 740 -26.10 -1.98 33.54
C ASP A 740 -27.51 -2.52 33.24
N ASP A 741 -27.81 -3.74 33.71
CA ASP A 741 -29.08 -4.45 33.47
C ASP A 741 -30.33 -3.82 34.13
N GLY A 742 -30.21 -2.64 34.74
CA GLY A 742 -31.30 -1.84 35.31
C GLY A 742 -31.01 -1.36 36.73
N GLU A 743 -31.90 -0.52 37.29
CA GLU A 743 -31.78 -0.03 38.67
C GLU A 743 -32.31 -1.07 39.69
N ALA A 744 -31.62 -1.23 40.82
CA ALA A 744 -32.17 -1.94 41.98
C ALA A 744 -32.92 -0.96 42.89
N LYS A 745 -33.95 -1.43 43.59
CA LYS A 745 -34.76 -0.59 44.49
C LYS A 745 -33.97 -0.13 45.72
N PHE A 746 -33.01 -0.94 46.16
CA PHE A 746 -32.18 -0.68 47.34
C PHE A 746 -30.75 -1.22 47.16
N GLY A 747 -29.76 -0.51 47.74
CA GLY A 747 -28.39 -1.00 47.95
C GLY A 747 -27.51 -1.19 46.72
N LYS A 748 -27.89 -0.59 45.60
CA LYS A 748 -27.02 -0.44 44.43
C LYS A 748 -26.71 1.05 44.24
N SER A 749 -25.45 1.38 44.01
CA SER A 749 -25.06 2.73 43.60
C SER A 749 -25.37 3.00 42.13
N LYS A 750 -25.31 4.29 41.75
CA LYS A 750 -25.17 4.65 40.34
C LYS A 750 -23.81 4.18 39.82
N ALA A 751 -23.72 3.96 38.52
CA ALA A 751 -22.45 3.69 37.83
C ALA A 751 -21.35 4.69 38.22
N LEU A 752 -20.18 4.17 38.56
CA LEU A 752 -18.99 4.89 38.98
C LEU A 752 -17.88 4.69 37.94
N SER A 753 -17.26 5.77 37.48
CA SER A 753 -16.15 5.66 36.51
C SER A 753 -14.84 5.28 37.20
N GLY A 754 -14.06 4.42 36.55
CA GLY A 754 -12.66 4.16 36.89
C GLY A 754 -11.86 3.80 35.63
N SER A 755 -10.63 3.33 35.81
CA SER A 755 -9.82 2.80 34.70
C SER A 755 -8.93 1.64 35.12
N LEU A 756 -8.78 0.66 34.22
CA LEU A 756 -7.82 -0.42 34.32
C LEU A 756 -6.51 -0.01 33.64
N LYS A 757 -5.37 -0.53 34.11
CA LYS A 757 -4.04 -0.29 33.53
C LYS A 757 -3.43 -1.61 33.07
N PHE A 758 -3.01 -1.64 31.82
CA PHE A 758 -2.47 -2.83 31.17
C PHE A 758 -1.03 -2.59 30.72
N ASN A 759 -0.17 -3.58 30.97
CA ASN A 759 1.12 -3.69 30.29
C ASN A 759 0.83 -4.40 28.97
N ARG A 760 1.04 -3.73 27.84
CA ARG A 760 0.95 -4.33 26.51
C ARG A 760 2.31 -4.92 26.14
N THR A 761 2.31 -6.13 25.59
CA THR A 761 3.47 -6.78 24.98
C THR A 761 2.96 -7.55 23.76
N GLY A 762 3.39 -7.17 22.56
CA GLY A 762 2.71 -7.61 21.32
C GLY A 762 1.22 -7.23 21.34
N ASP A 763 0.38 -8.16 20.89
CA ASP A 763 -1.09 -8.09 21.01
C ASP A 763 -1.61 -8.44 22.44
N THR A 764 -0.74 -8.79 23.39
CA THR A 764 -1.12 -9.20 24.74
C THR A 764 -1.16 -8.03 25.73
N TYR A 765 -2.32 -7.77 26.32
CA TYR A 765 -2.54 -6.77 27.36
C TYR A 765 -2.72 -7.48 28.71
N SER A 766 -1.83 -7.23 29.67
CA SER A 766 -1.85 -7.86 31.01
C SER A 766 -2.16 -6.84 32.10
N LEU A 767 -3.20 -7.07 32.92
CA LEU A 767 -3.63 -6.13 33.96
C LEU A 767 -2.57 -6.00 35.06
N TYR A 768 -2.05 -4.79 35.28
CA TYR A 768 -1.14 -4.51 36.39
C TYR A 768 -1.68 -3.48 37.37
N GLY A 769 -2.72 -2.72 37.02
CA GLY A 769 -3.26 -1.72 37.94
C GLY A 769 -4.68 -1.25 37.67
N VAL A 770 -5.18 -0.44 38.59
CA VAL A 770 -6.51 0.16 38.56
C VAL A 770 -6.49 1.54 39.21
N ASN A 771 -7.21 2.48 38.61
CA ASN A 771 -7.64 3.72 39.26
C ASN A 771 -9.15 3.61 39.56
N GLY A 772 -9.53 3.78 40.81
CA GLY A 772 -10.93 3.82 41.25
C GLY A 772 -11.41 5.23 41.58
N PRO A 773 -12.69 5.39 41.95
CA PRO A 773 -13.24 6.65 42.45
C PRO A 773 -12.46 7.20 43.66
N ASN A 774 -12.57 8.50 43.89
CA ASN A 774 -11.93 9.19 45.03
C ASN A 774 -10.42 8.90 45.15
N GLU A 775 -9.71 8.99 44.02
CA GLU A 775 -8.24 8.84 43.94
C GLU A 775 -7.70 7.48 44.43
N TYR A 776 -8.51 6.42 44.45
CA TYR A 776 -7.97 5.07 44.66
C TYR A 776 -7.02 4.70 43.51
N ARG A 777 -5.85 4.15 43.84
CA ARG A 777 -4.85 3.68 42.88
C ARG A 777 -4.16 2.43 43.42
N LYS A 778 -4.00 1.42 42.59
CA LYS A 778 -3.18 0.24 42.87
C LYS A 778 -2.52 -0.24 41.58
N ASP A 779 -1.19 -0.34 41.57
CA ASP A 779 -0.37 -0.61 40.38
C ASP A 779 0.52 -1.85 40.58
N THR A 780 0.00 -2.86 41.29
CA THR A 780 0.68 -4.13 41.62
C THR A 780 -0.24 -5.35 41.47
N LEU A 781 -1.23 -5.29 40.58
CA LEU A 781 -2.19 -6.39 40.36
C LEU A 781 -1.56 -7.59 39.62
N ASP A 782 -0.40 -7.37 39.00
CA ASP A 782 0.43 -8.42 38.41
C ASP A 782 1.22 -9.23 39.46
N GLN A 783 1.01 -8.96 40.75
CA GLN A 783 1.77 -9.55 41.86
C GLN A 783 0.81 -10.11 42.91
N PHE A 784 0.95 -11.40 43.16
CA PHE A 784 0.12 -12.15 44.09
C PHE A 784 0.87 -12.47 45.39
N THR A 785 0.14 -12.37 46.50
CA THR A 785 0.53 -12.93 47.80
C THR A 785 -0.09 -14.31 47.95
N THR A 786 0.64 -15.26 48.52
CA THR A 786 0.10 -16.60 48.82
C THR A 786 -0.48 -16.65 50.23
N GLY A 787 -1.79 -16.91 50.34
CA GLY A 787 -2.51 -17.08 51.59
C GLY A 787 -2.67 -18.56 52.00
N ASP A 788 -2.79 -18.79 53.31
CA ASP A 788 -3.13 -20.09 53.87
C ASP A 788 -4.65 -20.23 54.01
N ALA A 789 -5.26 -21.14 53.23
CA ALA A 789 -6.70 -21.43 53.31
C ALA A 789 -7.04 -22.28 54.54
N TYR A 790 -8.31 -22.27 54.96
CA TYR A 790 -8.76 -23.16 56.03
C TYR A 790 -8.46 -24.64 55.69
N THR A 791 -7.73 -25.28 56.60
CA THR A 791 -7.31 -26.68 56.52
C THR A 791 -7.68 -27.39 57.83
N PRO A 792 -8.42 -28.52 57.79
CA PRO A 792 -8.69 -29.36 58.94
C PRO A 792 -7.41 -29.82 59.67
N GLU A 793 -7.51 -30.01 60.98
CA GLU A 793 -6.39 -30.46 61.81
C GLU A 793 -5.90 -31.85 61.36
N GLY A 794 -4.62 -31.94 60.98
CA GLY A 794 -3.99 -33.17 60.48
C GLY A 794 -3.92 -33.31 58.95
N GLU A 795 -4.57 -32.43 58.18
CA GLU A 795 -4.39 -32.37 56.71
C GLU A 795 -3.17 -31.52 56.32
N GLN A 796 -2.62 -31.74 55.11
CA GLN A 796 -1.64 -30.82 54.52
C GLN A 796 -2.29 -29.47 54.21
N GLN A 797 -1.60 -28.39 54.58
CA GLN A 797 -2.03 -27.00 54.43
C GLN A 797 -2.39 -26.68 52.97
N ASN A 798 -3.60 -26.15 52.75
CA ASN A 798 -4.05 -25.68 51.45
C ASN A 798 -3.72 -24.19 51.26
N ARG A 799 -3.34 -23.81 50.05
CA ARG A 799 -2.93 -22.43 49.71
C ARG A 799 -3.61 -21.90 48.44
N PHE A 800 -3.70 -20.58 48.37
CA PHE A 800 -4.27 -19.82 47.26
C PHE A 800 -3.50 -18.51 47.07
N HIS A 801 -3.70 -17.84 45.94
CA HIS A 801 -2.96 -16.63 45.55
C HIS A 801 -3.92 -15.46 45.38
N TYR A 802 -3.66 -14.32 46.01
CA TYR A 802 -4.51 -13.13 45.93
C TYR A 802 -3.71 -11.86 45.65
N ASN A 803 -4.32 -10.89 44.94
CA ASN A 803 -3.67 -9.62 44.61
C ASN A 803 -4.35 -8.39 45.26
N GLY A 804 -5.52 -8.52 45.88
CA GLY A 804 -6.20 -7.47 46.65
C GLY A 804 -6.79 -6.36 45.77
N PHE A 805 -7.71 -6.72 44.88
CA PHE A 805 -8.35 -5.83 43.91
C PHE A 805 -9.52 -5.05 44.55
N TRP A 806 -9.23 -3.95 45.24
CA TRP A 806 -10.25 -3.20 46.00
C TRP A 806 -10.53 -1.79 45.43
N PRO A 807 -11.01 -1.66 44.18
CA PRO A 807 -11.11 -0.37 43.47
C PRO A 807 -12.01 0.67 44.15
N LEU A 808 -12.94 0.25 45.02
CA LEU A 808 -13.90 1.14 45.68
C LEU A 808 -13.56 1.48 47.14
N ASP A 809 -12.36 1.14 47.64
CA ASP A 809 -11.96 1.41 49.04
C ASP A 809 -12.03 2.89 49.44
N ASN A 810 -11.77 3.81 48.51
CA ASN A 810 -11.89 5.25 48.78
C ASN A 810 -13.30 5.80 48.51
N TYR A 811 -14.23 5.02 47.94
CA TYR A 811 -15.56 5.49 47.58
C TYR A 811 -16.37 5.89 48.82
N ASN A 812 -16.52 4.97 49.79
CA ASN A 812 -17.18 5.27 51.07
C ASN A 812 -16.62 4.44 52.24
N LYS A 813 -15.53 4.92 52.82
CA LYS A 813 -14.81 4.30 53.95
C LYS A 813 -15.67 3.98 55.18
N SER A 814 -16.81 4.64 55.37
CA SER A 814 -17.72 4.34 56.49
C SER A 814 -18.44 2.99 56.36
N LYS A 815 -18.43 2.43 55.14
CA LYS A 815 -18.99 1.11 54.83
C LYS A 815 -17.93 0.02 54.74
N ASN A 816 -16.64 0.36 54.74
CA ASN A 816 -15.59 -0.64 54.64
C ASN A 816 -15.58 -1.52 55.90
N TYR A 817 -15.32 -2.82 55.73
CA TYR A 817 -15.15 -3.79 56.80
C TYR A 817 -14.23 -4.92 56.33
N GLY A 818 -13.74 -5.74 57.26
CA GLY A 818 -12.82 -6.83 56.93
C GLY A 818 -11.69 -6.98 57.95
N SER A 819 -11.36 -5.95 58.72
CA SER A 819 -10.38 -6.08 59.80
C SER A 819 -10.95 -6.88 60.97
N GLN A 820 -10.08 -7.43 61.82
CA GLN A 820 -10.49 -8.22 63.00
C GLN A 820 -11.40 -7.46 63.97
N ASN A 821 -11.37 -6.12 63.96
CA ASN A 821 -12.11 -5.26 64.89
C ASN A 821 -13.35 -4.60 64.27
N ASN A 822 -13.53 -4.66 62.95
CA ASN A 822 -14.62 -4.02 62.24
C ASN A 822 -15.29 -5.06 61.30
N GLN A 823 -16.33 -5.68 61.85
CA GLN A 823 -17.04 -6.81 61.26
C GLN A 823 -18.55 -6.58 61.38
N PRO A 824 -19.35 -6.89 60.33
CA PRO A 824 -20.78 -6.67 60.38
C PRO A 824 -21.46 -7.65 61.35
N THR A 825 -22.59 -7.22 61.92
CA THR A 825 -23.36 -8.03 62.88
C THR A 825 -24.72 -8.39 62.31
N LEU A 826 -25.29 -9.51 62.74
CA LEU A 826 -26.55 -10.00 62.20
C LEU A 826 -27.72 -9.60 63.09
N LYS A 827 -28.77 -9.03 62.48
CA LYS A 827 -30.04 -8.68 63.12
C LYS A 827 -31.15 -9.64 62.72
N TYR A 828 -31.81 -10.19 63.71
CA TYR A 828 -32.95 -11.09 63.56
C TYR A 828 -33.88 -10.95 64.77
N ASN A 829 -35.15 -10.58 64.55
CA ASN A 829 -36.14 -10.31 65.61
C ASN A 829 -35.62 -9.30 66.67
N ASP A 830 -35.04 -8.19 66.22
CA ASP A 830 -34.39 -7.13 67.00
C ASP A 830 -33.17 -7.53 67.85
N GLU A 831 -32.88 -8.83 68.00
CA GLU A 831 -31.69 -9.36 68.66
C GLU A 831 -30.44 -9.20 67.78
N THR A 832 -29.30 -8.90 68.41
CA THR A 832 -27.98 -8.84 67.76
C THR A 832 -27.26 -10.17 67.93
N TYR A 833 -26.83 -10.76 66.82
CA TYR A 833 -25.98 -11.95 66.78
C TYR A 833 -24.61 -11.57 66.22
N GLY A 834 -23.55 -11.92 66.95
CA GLY A 834 -22.20 -11.86 66.40
C GLY A 834 -22.04 -12.86 65.25
N MET A 835 -21.45 -12.43 64.14
CA MET A 835 -21.16 -13.33 63.02
C MET A 835 -19.92 -14.17 63.32
N ASN A 836 -20.14 -15.33 63.97
CA ASN A 836 -19.14 -16.40 64.04
C ASN A 836 -18.89 -16.95 62.62
N GLY A 837 -18.02 -16.29 61.84
CA GLY A 837 -17.65 -16.71 60.50
C GLY A 837 -17.74 -15.67 59.39
N THR A 838 -17.79 -14.37 59.67
CA THR A 838 -17.15 -13.45 58.71
C THR A 838 -15.65 -13.67 58.79
N TYR A 839 -15.03 -13.95 57.65
CA TYR A 839 -13.59 -14.04 57.56
C TYR A 839 -13.04 -12.61 57.55
N PRO A 840 -11.95 -12.32 58.28
CA PRO A 840 -11.19 -11.11 58.02
C PRO A 840 -10.73 -11.08 56.55
N SER A 841 -10.46 -9.89 56.03
CA SER A 841 -9.70 -9.74 54.78
C SER A 841 -8.37 -10.51 54.88
N ASP A 842 -7.87 -11.03 53.76
CA ASP A 842 -6.61 -11.79 53.73
C ASP A 842 -5.38 -10.95 54.09
N ASP A 843 -5.46 -9.62 53.99
CA ASP A 843 -4.48 -8.66 54.51
C ASP A 843 -4.81 -8.11 55.91
N GLY A 844 -5.96 -8.48 56.47
CA GLY A 844 -6.46 -8.06 57.77
C GLY A 844 -7.05 -6.64 57.84
N GLN A 845 -7.30 -5.98 56.70
CA GLN A 845 -7.74 -4.58 56.64
C GLN A 845 -9.24 -4.42 56.29
N ASP A 846 -9.76 -3.20 56.41
CA ASP A 846 -11.15 -2.85 56.07
C ASP A 846 -11.28 -2.43 54.60
N HIS A 847 -12.04 -3.18 53.81
CA HIS A 847 -12.24 -2.92 52.38
C HIS A 847 -13.70 -2.67 52.01
N ASN A 848 -13.90 -2.10 50.82
CA ASN A 848 -15.17 -2.25 50.12
C ASN A 848 -15.23 -3.64 49.48
N THR A 849 -15.97 -4.53 50.14
CA THR A 849 -15.95 -5.97 49.87
C THR A 849 -17.11 -6.46 48.98
N LEU A 850 -17.85 -5.56 48.33
CA LEU A 850 -18.92 -5.92 47.40
C LEU A 850 -19.02 -4.89 46.25
N PHE A 851 -18.62 -5.28 45.05
CA PHE A 851 -18.73 -4.41 43.89
C PHE A 851 -18.87 -5.17 42.57
N GLY A 852 -19.49 -4.52 41.60
CA GLY A 852 -19.53 -4.96 40.21
C GLY A 852 -18.56 -4.15 39.37
N MET A 853 -17.95 -4.78 38.37
CA MET A 853 -17.19 -4.14 37.30
C MET A 853 -17.71 -4.60 35.93
N LYS A 854 -17.89 -3.66 35.00
CA LYS A 854 -18.03 -3.93 33.56
C LYS A 854 -16.90 -3.25 32.81
N TYR A 855 -16.12 -4.05 32.09
CA TYR A 855 -15.09 -3.60 31.16
C TYR A 855 -15.44 -4.07 29.74
N GLN A 856 -15.12 -3.25 28.74
CA GLN A 856 -15.34 -3.57 27.33
C GLN A 856 -14.15 -3.12 26.49
N VAL A 857 -13.73 -3.96 25.56
CA VAL A 857 -12.67 -3.65 24.59
C VAL A 857 -13.12 -4.08 23.19
N GLU A 858 -12.87 -3.22 22.20
CA GLU A 858 -13.17 -3.48 20.80
C GLU A 858 -11.88 -3.83 20.06
N PHE A 859 -11.94 -4.72 19.07
CA PHE A 859 -10.79 -5.10 18.25
C PHE A 859 -11.22 -5.46 16.83
N ASN A 860 -10.27 -5.51 15.88
CA ASN A 860 -10.56 -5.84 14.48
C ASN A 860 -9.73 -7.04 14.01
N LEU A 861 -10.41 -8.13 13.65
CA LEU A 861 -9.82 -9.38 13.21
C LEU A 861 -9.68 -9.41 11.68
N ASP A 862 -8.44 -9.43 11.18
CA ASP A 862 -8.19 -9.66 9.75
C ASP A 862 -8.50 -11.11 9.37
N LYS A 863 -8.96 -11.33 8.13
CA LYS A 863 -9.28 -12.67 7.61
C LYS A 863 -8.10 -13.64 7.67
N ASN A 864 -6.88 -13.13 7.51
CA ASN A 864 -5.66 -13.93 7.48
C ASN A 864 -4.96 -13.94 8.85
N TYR A 865 -5.53 -13.40 9.93
CA TYR A 865 -4.89 -13.41 11.26
C TYR A 865 -4.99 -14.79 11.92
N THR A 866 -3.87 -15.51 11.97
CA THR A 866 -3.73 -16.82 12.61
C THR A 866 -3.08 -16.74 14.00
N GLY A 867 -2.54 -15.58 14.38
CA GLY A 867 -1.89 -15.34 15.67
C GLY A 867 -2.77 -15.62 16.90
N PRO A 868 -2.18 -15.70 18.11
CA PRO A 868 -2.91 -16.13 19.30
C PRO A 868 -4.11 -15.22 19.61
N LEU A 869 -5.30 -15.80 19.77
CA LEU A 869 -6.51 -15.07 20.11
C LEU A 869 -7.08 -15.63 21.41
N ARG A 870 -6.89 -14.91 22.52
CA ARG A 870 -6.99 -15.51 23.86
C ARG A 870 -7.58 -14.55 24.89
N TYR A 871 -8.42 -15.09 25.78
CA TYR A 871 -8.73 -14.45 27.06
C TYR A 871 -8.20 -15.29 28.22
N PHE A 872 -7.64 -14.63 29.22
CA PHE A 872 -7.08 -15.24 30.42
C PHE A 872 -7.55 -14.46 31.65
N PHE A 873 -7.93 -15.18 32.71
CA PHE A 873 -8.31 -14.63 34.00
C PHE A 873 -7.67 -15.43 35.11
N TYR A 874 -7.34 -14.77 36.22
CA TYR A 874 -7.06 -15.42 37.49
C TYR A 874 -7.63 -14.59 38.63
N GLY A 875 -8.59 -15.15 39.36
CA GLY A 875 -9.33 -14.42 40.36
C GLY A 875 -10.38 -15.24 41.09
N ASP A 876 -11.03 -14.60 42.04
CA ASP A 876 -12.11 -15.14 42.87
C ASP A 876 -13.49 -14.65 42.40
N ASP A 877 -14.54 -15.16 43.04
CA ASP A 877 -15.95 -14.86 42.78
C ASP A 877 -16.36 -14.88 41.29
N ASP A 878 -17.43 -14.17 40.89
CA ASP A 878 -17.99 -14.35 39.55
C ASP A 878 -17.24 -13.53 38.49
N MET A 879 -16.82 -14.19 37.41
CA MET A 879 -16.47 -13.52 36.15
C MET A 879 -17.18 -14.16 34.95
N TRP A 880 -17.69 -13.30 34.06
CA TRP A 880 -18.33 -13.69 32.80
C TRP A 880 -17.79 -12.88 31.63
N VAL A 881 -17.33 -13.55 30.57
CA VAL A 881 -16.86 -12.91 29.33
C VAL A 881 -17.73 -13.29 28.15
N TYR A 882 -18.10 -12.27 27.39
CA TYR A 882 -18.84 -12.39 26.14
C TYR A 882 -18.00 -11.82 24.98
N LEU A 883 -17.99 -12.51 23.84
CA LEU A 883 -17.58 -11.94 22.56
C LEU A 883 -18.82 -11.74 21.70
N ASP A 884 -19.06 -10.53 21.19
CA ASP A 884 -20.21 -10.20 20.33
C ASP A 884 -21.56 -10.69 20.86
N ASN A 885 -21.75 -10.51 22.16
CA ASN A 885 -22.90 -10.96 22.95
C ASN A 885 -22.99 -12.48 23.21
N GLN A 886 -22.09 -13.33 22.70
CA GLN A 886 -22.02 -14.76 23.02
C GLN A 886 -21.08 -15.03 24.20
N LEU A 887 -21.53 -15.79 25.19
CA LEU A 887 -20.74 -16.21 26.35
C LEU A 887 -19.59 -17.13 25.93
N ILE A 888 -18.35 -16.75 26.23
CA ILE A 888 -17.14 -17.55 25.97
C ILE A 888 -16.39 -17.96 27.25
N CYS A 889 -16.66 -17.32 28.38
CA CYS A 889 -16.12 -17.73 29.68
C CYS A 889 -17.15 -17.51 30.78
N ASP A 890 -17.36 -18.53 31.62
CA ASP A 890 -18.17 -18.47 32.83
C ASP A 890 -17.37 -19.05 33.99
N ILE A 891 -17.00 -18.23 34.96
CA ILE A 891 -16.43 -18.68 36.22
C ILE A 891 -17.27 -18.05 37.34
N GLY A 892 -18.53 -18.46 37.41
CA GLY A 892 -19.48 -17.97 38.41
C GLY A 892 -19.30 -18.58 39.80
N GLY A 893 -19.99 -18.02 40.79
CA GLY A 893 -20.07 -18.52 42.16
C GLY A 893 -18.99 -17.98 43.10
N VAL A 894 -19.24 -18.06 44.40
CA VAL A 894 -18.27 -17.61 45.43
C VAL A 894 -17.19 -18.67 45.62
N HIS A 895 -15.98 -18.40 45.12
CA HIS A 895 -14.88 -19.36 45.03
C HIS A 895 -13.51 -18.77 45.37
N GLN A 896 -12.55 -19.60 45.79
CA GLN A 896 -11.15 -19.15 45.97
C GLN A 896 -10.55 -18.72 44.61
N SER A 897 -9.47 -17.94 44.63
CA SER A 897 -8.79 -17.53 43.41
C SER A 897 -8.32 -18.71 42.56
N ILE A 898 -8.78 -18.77 41.31
CA ILE A 898 -8.53 -19.84 40.34
C ILE A 898 -8.56 -19.24 38.93
N GLY A 899 -7.79 -19.82 38.01
CA GLY A 899 -7.69 -19.30 36.66
C GLY A 899 -8.73 -19.84 35.68
N ALA A 900 -8.95 -19.09 34.61
CA ALA A 900 -9.64 -19.50 33.40
C ALA A 900 -8.85 -19.03 32.17
N GLU A 901 -8.69 -19.89 31.18
CA GLU A 901 -8.10 -19.55 29.87
C GLU A 901 -9.01 -20.04 28.75
N VAL A 902 -9.30 -19.17 27.79
CA VAL A 902 -10.08 -19.46 26.59
C VAL A 902 -9.19 -19.19 25.37
N ASP A 903 -8.94 -20.19 24.55
CA ASP A 903 -8.58 -19.93 23.15
C ASP A 903 -9.86 -19.56 22.40
N ILE A 904 -9.96 -18.29 22.00
CA ILE A 904 -11.20 -17.73 21.44
C ILE A 904 -11.46 -18.32 20.04
N ARG A 905 -10.40 -18.66 19.30
CA ARG A 905 -10.51 -19.23 17.96
C ARG A 905 -10.96 -20.69 18.02
N GLU A 906 -10.39 -21.50 18.91
CA GLU A 906 -10.85 -22.88 19.12
C GLU A 906 -12.27 -22.92 19.73
N ALA A 907 -12.62 -22.01 20.64
CA ALA A 907 -13.93 -21.97 21.29
C ALA A 907 -15.09 -21.63 20.33
N LEU A 908 -14.84 -20.84 19.29
CA LEU A 908 -15.87 -20.36 18.36
C LEU A 908 -15.82 -21.03 16.97
N GLY A 909 -14.64 -21.50 16.54
CA GLY A 909 -14.43 -22.10 15.22
C GLY A 909 -14.96 -21.22 14.10
N ASP A 910 -15.74 -21.82 13.19
CA ASP A 910 -16.39 -21.15 12.04
C ASP A 910 -17.33 -19.98 12.43
N SER A 911 -17.70 -19.84 13.70
CA SER A 911 -18.53 -18.74 14.20
C SER A 911 -17.74 -17.43 14.36
N LEU A 912 -16.40 -17.51 14.41
CA LEU A 912 -15.51 -16.35 14.48
C LEU A 912 -15.24 -15.83 13.06
N LEU A 913 -16.07 -14.88 12.63
CA LEU A 913 -15.93 -14.21 11.33
C LEU A 913 -14.87 -13.07 11.40
N PRO A 914 -14.23 -12.68 10.29
CA PRO A 914 -13.38 -11.49 10.25
C PRO A 914 -14.19 -10.21 10.47
N GLY A 915 -13.53 -9.16 10.98
CA GLY A 915 -14.09 -7.83 11.17
C GLY A 915 -14.05 -7.33 12.62
N LYS A 916 -14.95 -6.40 12.95
CA LYS A 916 -14.97 -5.74 14.26
C LYS A 916 -15.71 -6.58 15.31
N HIS A 917 -15.04 -6.83 16.42
CA HIS A 917 -15.57 -7.56 17.58
C HIS A 917 -15.57 -6.70 18.85
N THR A 918 -16.41 -7.07 19.81
CA THR A 918 -16.44 -6.50 21.17
C THR A 918 -16.34 -7.58 22.23
N LEU A 919 -15.25 -7.55 23.01
CA LEU A 919 -15.11 -8.36 24.22
C LEU A 919 -15.72 -7.60 25.41
N THR A 920 -16.70 -8.20 26.08
CA THR A 920 -17.38 -7.64 27.25
C THR A 920 -17.15 -8.52 28.47
N ILE A 921 -16.59 -7.93 29.53
CA ILE A 921 -16.20 -8.61 30.76
C ILE A 921 -17.03 -8.05 31.92
N TYR A 922 -17.73 -8.94 32.61
CA TYR A 922 -18.41 -8.65 33.88
C TYR A 922 -17.66 -9.37 35.01
N TYR A 923 -17.39 -8.66 36.11
CA TYR A 923 -16.79 -9.21 37.33
C TYR A 923 -17.59 -8.76 38.55
N LEU A 924 -17.89 -9.68 39.46
CA LEU A 924 -18.69 -9.43 40.66
C LEU A 924 -17.97 -9.94 41.91
N GLU A 925 -17.35 -9.03 42.65
CA GLU A 925 -16.91 -9.32 44.01
C GLU A 925 -18.15 -9.41 44.91
N ARG A 926 -18.36 -10.56 45.55
CA ARG A 926 -19.45 -10.75 46.52
C ARG A 926 -19.21 -11.70 47.70
N GLY A 927 -18.06 -12.37 47.77
CA GLY A 927 -17.66 -13.39 48.74
C GLY A 927 -17.13 -12.81 50.06
N GLN A 928 -16.81 -11.51 50.06
CA GLN A 928 -16.42 -10.63 51.17
C GLN A 928 -14.94 -10.62 51.60
N ALA A 929 -14.11 -11.52 51.09
CA ALA A 929 -12.71 -11.63 51.49
C ALA A 929 -11.86 -12.24 50.38
N GLY A 930 -10.71 -11.62 50.11
CA GLY A 930 -9.69 -12.15 49.22
C GLY A 930 -9.60 -11.54 47.82
N SER A 931 -10.43 -10.53 47.51
CA SER A 931 -10.65 -10.01 46.15
C SER A 931 -9.40 -10.02 45.28
N SER A 932 -9.52 -10.79 44.21
CA SER A 932 -8.44 -11.17 43.32
C SER A 932 -8.92 -10.97 41.89
N CYS A 933 -8.36 -9.99 41.20
CA CYS A 933 -8.67 -9.77 39.80
C CYS A 933 -7.38 -9.55 39.02
N TYR A 934 -7.05 -10.53 38.17
CA TYR A 934 -6.04 -10.43 37.14
C TYR A 934 -6.65 -10.93 35.83
N MET A 935 -6.37 -10.21 34.74
CA MET A 935 -6.81 -10.61 33.41
C MET A 935 -5.72 -10.30 32.38
N GLU A 936 -5.61 -11.16 31.38
CA GLU A 936 -4.88 -10.89 30.15
C GLU A 936 -5.81 -11.11 28.96
N TYR A 937 -5.65 -10.33 27.90
CA TYR A 937 -6.23 -10.64 26.60
C TYR A 937 -5.17 -10.48 25.53
N THR A 938 -5.15 -11.40 24.57
CA THR A 938 -4.31 -11.34 23.38
C THR A 938 -5.25 -11.15 22.20
N LEU A 939 -5.30 -9.93 21.65
CA LEU A 939 -6.24 -9.49 20.62
C LEU A 939 -5.52 -8.56 19.62
N PRO A 940 -5.61 -8.78 18.31
CA PRO A 940 -5.01 -7.88 17.31
C PRO A 940 -5.80 -6.57 17.18
N ASN A 941 -5.13 -5.49 16.81
CA ASN A 941 -5.77 -4.22 16.42
C ASN A 941 -6.80 -3.69 17.45
N VAL A 942 -6.45 -3.74 18.74
CA VAL A 942 -7.31 -3.25 19.83
C VAL A 942 -7.57 -1.75 19.69
N VAL A 943 -8.86 -1.39 19.64
CA VAL A 943 -9.34 0.00 19.60
C VAL A 943 -9.86 0.36 20.99
N SER A 944 -9.00 1.02 21.78
CA SER A 944 -9.40 1.61 23.06
C SER A 944 -10.45 2.70 22.86
N LYS A 945 -11.35 2.90 23.84
CA LYS A 945 -12.40 3.93 23.77
C LYS A 945 -11.89 5.33 24.10
N THR A 946 -10.97 5.78 23.26
CA THR A 946 -10.80 7.16 22.83
C THR A 946 -10.87 7.15 21.31
N PRO A 947 -11.69 7.97 20.64
CA PRO A 947 -11.43 8.23 19.24
C PRO A 947 -10.03 8.85 19.18
N ASN A 948 -9.10 8.13 18.56
CA ASN A 948 -8.07 8.64 17.66
C ASN A 948 -6.98 7.58 17.38
N ASN A 949 -7.29 6.62 16.49
CA ASN A 949 -6.40 6.36 15.34
C ASN A 949 -6.57 7.50 14.31
N ALA A 950 -6.67 8.74 14.80
CA ALA A 950 -6.72 9.92 13.98
C ALA A 950 -5.28 10.30 13.71
N THR A 951 -4.82 9.83 12.57
CA THR A 951 -3.91 10.67 11.82
C THR A 951 -4.69 11.89 11.32
N GLY A 952 -4.03 13.04 11.30
CA GLY A 952 -4.55 14.21 10.61
C GLY A 952 -4.21 14.17 9.14
N GLU A 953 -4.84 15.07 8.40
CA GLU A 953 -4.60 15.25 6.97
C GLU A 953 -4.26 16.72 6.71
N LEU A 954 -3.41 16.99 5.71
CA LEU A 954 -3.15 18.33 5.20
C LEU A 954 -3.61 18.39 3.74
N LYS A 955 -4.68 19.12 3.46
CA LYS A 955 -5.15 19.39 2.09
C LYS A 955 -4.70 20.78 1.65
N ILE A 956 -4.05 20.84 0.49
CA ILE A 956 -3.48 22.06 -0.11
C ILE A 956 -4.11 22.25 -1.49
N GLU A 957 -4.88 23.32 -1.70
CA GLU A 957 -5.59 23.59 -2.96
C GLU A 957 -5.07 24.85 -3.67
N LYS A 958 -4.85 24.75 -4.98
CA LYS A 958 -4.47 25.85 -5.84
C LYS A 958 -5.70 26.49 -6.50
N GLN A 959 -5.71 27.81 -6.52
CA GLN A 959 -6.64 28.64 -7.27
C GLN A 959 -5.87 29.76 -7.96
N THR A 960 -6.19 30.03 -9.22
CA THR A 960 -5.58 31.12 -9.98
C THR A 960 -6.56 31.69 -11.02
N ASN A 961 -6.31 32.92 -11.46
CA ASN A 961 -6.94 33.53 -12.63
C ASN A 961 -5.96 33.71 -13.82
N ASP A 962 -4.81 33.02 -13.78
CA ASP A 962 -3.87 32.96 -14.89
C ASP A 962 -4.58 32.38 -16.13
N PRO A 963 -4.44 32.99 -17.32
CA PRO A 963 -5.13 32.55 -18.54
C PRO A 963 -4.64 31.20 -19.07
N ASP A 964 -3.47 30.73 -18.63
CA ASP A 964 -2.96 29.40 -18.97
C ASP A 964 -3.54 28.33 -18.01
N PRO A 965 -4.44 27.44 -18.48
CA PRO A 965 -5.01 26.40 -17.65
C PRO A 965 -4.01 25.28 -17.30
N ASN A 966 -2.89 25.19 -18.03
CA ASN A 966 -1.86 24.16 -17.88
C ASN A 966 -0.66 24.60 -17.03
N LYS A 967 -0.65 25.84 -16.53
CA LYS A 967 0.45 26.34 -15.71
C LYS A 967 0.54 25.66 -14.35
N ASP A 968 1.72 25.12 -14.08
CA ASP A 968 2.06 24.53 -12.79
C ASP A 968 2.58 25.55 -11.78
N TYR A 969 2.15 25.41 -10.52
CA TYR A 969 2.64 26.18 -9.39
C TYR A 969 3.38 25.26 -8.42
N GLU A 970 4.65 25.56 -8.15
CA GLU A 970 5.50 24.77 -7.24
C GLU A 970 5.31 25.17 -5.78
N PHE A 971 5.00 24.17 -4.95
CA PHE A 971 4.95 24.28 -3.49
C PHE A 971 6.04 23.41 -2.84
N GLU A 972 6.95 24.03 -2.10
CA GLU A 972 7.87 23.36 -1.17
C GLU A 972 7.18 23.21 0.19
N ILE A 973 7.06 21.98 0.70
CA ILE A 973 6.37 21.66 1.94
C ILE A 973 7.37 21.05 2.94
N GLU A 974 7.29 21.45 4.20
CA GLU A 974 8.15 20.97 5.30
C GLU A 974 7.28 20.58 6.51
N LEU A 975 7.50 19.38 7.06
CA LEU A 975 6.71 18.77 8.14
C LEU A 975 7.57 18.47 9.37
N LYS A 976 7.14 18.97 10.53
CA LYS A 976 7.88 18.88 11.81
C LYS A 976 6.98 18.43 12.96
N ASP A 977 7.57 17.73 13.93
CA ASP A 977 6.91 17.32 15.16
C ASP A 977 6.57 18.54 16.05
N PRO A 978 5.79 18.36 17.14
CA PRO A 978 5.50 19.43 18.10
C PRO A 978 6.75 20.12 18.71
N ASN A 979 7.90 19.45 18.71
CA ASN A 979 9.18 19.92 19.25
C ASN A 979 10.09 20.58 18.19
N ASN A 980 9.61 20.73 16.94
CA ASN A 980 10.34 21.24 15.77
C ASN A 980 11.43 20.32 15.19
N LYS A 981 11.43 19.02 15.51
CA LYS A 981 12.24 18.01 14.80
C LYS A 981 11.54 17.63 13.49
N GLU A 982 12.28 17.44 12.41
CA GLU A 982 11.73 16.88 11.16
C GLU A 982 11.14 15.49 11.41
N LEU A 983 10.03 15.18 10.74
CA LEU A 983 9.42 13.86 10.81
C LEU A 983 10.30 12.83 10.08
N ALA A 984 10.40 11.62 10.62
CA ALA A 984 11.30 10.57 10.13
C ALA A 984 10.59 9.49 9.28
N HIS A 985 9.38 9.78 8.81
CA HIS A 985 8.51 8.83 8.09
C HIS A 985 8.01 9.45 6.80
N GLU A 986 7.54 8.58 5.91
CA GLU A 986 6.84 8.95 4.68
C GLU A 986 5.33 8.96 4.88
N TYR A 987 4.66 9.84 4.13
CA TYR A 987 3.23 10.11 4.22
C TYR A 987 2.60 10.00 2.84
N ALA A 988 1.41 9.39 2.74
CA ALA A 988 0.73 9.24 1.45
C ALA A 988 0.26 10.61 0.93
N LEU A 989 0.66 10.96 -0.30
CA LEU A 989 0.22 12.16 -1.03
C LEU A 989 -0.69 11.73 -2.19
N THR A 990 -1.82 12.40 -2.36
CA THR A 990 -2.68 12.21 -3.54
C THR A 990 -3.12 13.56 -4.09
N VAL A 991 -2.99 13.76 -5.40
CA VAL A 991 -3.42 14.97 -6.10
C VAL A 991 -4.76 14.70 -6.81
N TYR A 992 -5.64 15.69 -6.79
CA TYR A 992 -6.97 15.63 -7.38
C TYR A 992 -7.25 16.89 -8.19
N THR A 993 -7.99 16.74 -9.29
CA THR A 993 -8.58 17.82 -10.07
C THR A 993 -10.07 17.93 -9.72
N LYS A 994 -10.54 19.14 -9.38
CA LYS A 994 -11.95 19.32 -9.01
C LYS A 994 -12.91 19.21 -10.17
N SER A 995 -14.04 18.53 -9.96
CA SER A 995 -15.16 18.56 -10.89
C SER A 995 -15.78 19.97 -10.93
N THR A 996 -16.02 20.50 -12.13
CA THR A 996 -16.69 21.80 -12.33
C THR A 996 -18.19 21.72 -12.15
N ASP A 997 -18.77 20.53 -12.34
CA ASP A 997 -20.21 20.35 -12.58
C ASP A 997 -20.92 19.65 -11.40
N GLY A 998 -20.18 19.39 -10.31
CA GLY A 998 -20.70 18.77 -9.08
C GLY A 998 -20.62 17.24 -9.05
N GLY A 999 -19.88 16.62 -9.98
CA GLY A 999 -19.49 15.23 -9.92
C GLY A 999 -18.38 14.96 -8.89
N ASN A 1000 -17.84 13.74 -8.89
CA ASN A 1000 -16.70 13.38 -8.04
C ASN A 1000 -15.41 14.04 -8.54
N ASP A 1001 -14.53 14.44 -7.61
CA ASP A 1001 -13.19 14.95 -7.94
C ASP A 1001 -12.32 13.81 -8.52
N ILE A 1002 -11.57 14.08 -9.58
CA ILE A 1002 -10.78 13.10 -10.35
C ILE A 1002 -9.35 13.05 -9.80
N ILE A 1003 -8.75 11.87 -9.65
CA ILE A 1003 -7.35 11.74 -9.21
C ILE A 1003 -6.40 12.11 -10.36
N ASP A 1004 -5.37 12.90 -10.08
CA ASP A 1004 -4.26 13.14 -11.02
C ASP A 1004 -3.12 12.17 -10.69
N GLU A 1005 -3.15 11.02 -11.34
CA GLU A 1005 -2.24 9.89 -11.08
C GLU A 1005 -0.79 10.25 -11.41
N ASN A 1006 -0.58 11.00 -12.50
CA ASN A 1006 0.74 11.50 -12.93
C ASN A 1006 1.41 12.46 -11.93
N ARG A 1007 0.69 12.92 -10.90
CA ARG A 1007 1.17 13.89 -9.89
C ARG A 1007 1.00 13.39 -8.46
N SER A 1008 0.49 12.18 -8.29
CA SER A 1008 0.27 11.55 -6.99
C SER A 1008 1.47 10.68 -6.61
N ASN A 1009 2.42 11.24 -5.84
CA ASN A 1009 3.51 10.45 -5.28
C ASN A 1009 3.02 9.61 -4.09
N VAL A 1010 3.18 8.29 -4.14
CA VAL A 1010 2.73 7.39 -3.06
C VAL A 1010 3.46 7.64 -1.74
N THR A 1011 4.66 8.24 -1.75
CA THR A 1011 5.39 8.64 -0.54
C THR A 1011 5.85 10.11 -0.56
N PHE A 1012 5.60 10.82 0.54
CA PHE A 1012 6.02 12.20 0.79
C PHE A 1012 6.80 12.27 2.11
N HIS A 1013 8.10 12.55 2.05
CA HIS A 1013 8.97 12.69 3.22
C HIS A 1013 8.67 13.97 4.04
N SER A 1014 9.41 14.22 5.12
CA SER A 1014 9.27 15.46 5.90
C SER A 1014 9.67 16.75 5.18
N ARG A 1015 10.29 16.67 4.00
CA ARG A 1015 10.39 17.78 3.05
C ARG A 1015 10.14 17.25 1.64
N GLY A 1016 9.38 17.98 0.84
CA GLY A 1016 9.14 17.64 -0.55
C GLY A 1016 8.58 18.82 -1.36
N LYS A 1017 8.56 18.65 -2.69
CA LYS A 1017 7.97 19.60 -3.64
C LYS A 1017 6.76 18.97 -4.32
N ILE A 1018 5.72 19.75 -4.58
CA ILE A 1018 4.56 19.35 -5.37
C ILE A 1018 4.24 20.41 -6.43
N LEU A 1019 3.67 19.99 -7.56
CA LEU A 1019 3.16 20.87 -8.62
C LEU A 1019 1.63 20.78 -8.67
N LEU A 1020 0.94 21.92 -8.72
CA LEU A 1020 -0.52 21.98 -8.83
C LEU A 1020 -0.94 22.99 -9.92
N LYS A 1021 -1.87 22.60 -10.80
CA LYS A 1021 -2.60 23.49 -11.72
C LYS A 1021 -3.75 24.22 -11.02
N ASN A 1022 -4.40 25.12 -11.76
CA ASN A 1022 -5.68 25.69 -11.32
C ASN A 1022 -6.71 24.59 -11.01
N ASN A 1023 -7.55 24.80 -9.99
CA ASN A 1023 -8.56 23.84 -9.52
C ASN A 1023 -8.04 22.46 -9.04
N GLN A 1024 -6.72 22.28 -8.90
CA GLN A 1024 -6.16 21.07 -8.30
C GLN A 1024 -5.92 21.22 -6.79
N TYR A 1025 -5.95 20.09 -6.08
CA TYR A 1025 -5.53 20.01 -4.68
C TYR A 1025 -4.76 18.73 -4.37
N ALA A 1026 -3.77 18.84 -3.50
CA ALA A 1026 -3.06 17.73 -2.89
C ALA A 1026 -3.65 17.40 -1.51
N VAL A 1027 -3.60 16.13 -1.10
CA VAL A 1027 -3.91 15.67 0.26
C VAL A 1027 -2.75 14.82 0.77
N ILE A 1028 -2.09 15.27 1.84
CA ILE A 1028 -1.14 14.46 2.61
C ILE A 1028 -1.90 13.81 3.76
N LYS A 1029 -1.94 12.48 3.78
CA LYS A 1029 -2.61 11.67 4.81
C LYS A 1029 -1.62 11.15 5.85
N TYR A 1030 -2.17 10.53 6.89
CA TYR A 1030 -1.40 9.81 7.91
C TYR A 1030 -0.48 10.66 8.82
N LEU A 1031 -0.70 11.98 8.90
CA LEU A 1031 0.11 12.88 9.72
C LEU A 1031 -0.14 12.71 11.23
N PRO A 1032 0.90 12.67 12.08
CA PRO A 1032 0.73 12.69 13.54
C PRO A 1032 -0.01 13.95 14.03
N LEU A 1033 -0.93 13.82 15.00
CA LEU A 1033 -1.62 14.98 15.57
C LEU A 1033 -0.64 15.97 16.21
N GLY A 1034 -0.87 17.27 15.98
CA GLY A 1034 0.08 18.30 16.41
C GLY A 1034 1.29 18.49 15.49
N THR A 1035 1.39 17.77 14.36
CA THR A 1035 2.37 18.05 13.30
C THR A 1035 2.30 19.51 12.86
N LYS A 1036 3.43 20.20 12.81
CA LYS A 1036 3.57 21.55 12.25
C LYS A 1036 3.94 21.44 10.78
N TYR A 1037 3.39 22.32 9.96
CA TYR A 1037 3.72 22.40 8.54
C TYR A 1037 4.13 23.81 8.15
N THR A 1038 5.04 23.88 7.19
CA THR A 1038 5.39 25.08 6.42
C THR A 1038 5.12 24.76 4.95
N ILE A 1039 4.38 25.62 4.25
CA ILE A 1039 4.14 25.53 2.80
C ILE A 1039 4.72 26.80 2.18
N THR A 1040 5.55 26.66 1.16
CA THR A 1040 6.18 27.77 0.46
C THR A 1040 5.86 27.69 -1.03
N GLU A 1041 5.11 28.67 -1.55
CA GLU A 1041 4.95 28.82 -3.00
C GLU A 1041 6.13 29.62 -3.55
N ASN A 1042 6.81 29.06 -4.56
CA ASN A 1042 7.87 29.77 -5.28
C ASN A 1042 7.21 30.59 -6.42
N VAL A 1043 7.46 31.90 -6.42
CA VAL A 1043 6.85 32.86 -7.35
C VAL A 1043 7.93 33.38 -8.29
N GLU A 1044 7.83 33.00 -9.57
CA GLU A 1044 8.81 33.39 -10.58
C GLU A 1044 8.91 34.91 -10.76
N GLN A 1045 10.05 35.35 -11.32
CA GLN A 1045 10.30 36.77 -11.60
C GLN A 1045 9.58 37.25 -12.88
N GLU A 1046 8.27 37.06 -12.95
CA GLU A 1046 7.45 37.69 -13.98
C GLU A 1046 7.37 39.23 -13.75
N ASN A 1047 7.26 39.97 -14.86
CA ASN A 1047 7.03 41.42 -14.86
C ASN A 1047 5.58 41.78 -14.46
N ASP A 1048 4.68 40.81 -14.40
CA ASP A 1048 3.27 41.01 -14.08
C ASP A 1048 3.01 41.26 -12.59
N SER A 1049 1.95 42.02 -12.30
CA SER A 1049 1.54 42.31 -10.92
C SER A 1049 0.68 41.16 -10.35
N ILE A 1050 1.35 40.17 -9.77
CA ILE A 1050 0.72 39.03 -9.09
C ILE A 1050 0.45 39.39 -7.62
N LYS A 1051 -0.80 39.27 -7.17
CA LYS A 1051 -1.13 39.28 -5.74
C LYS A 1051 -1.39 37.86 -5.25
N ILE A 1052 -0.81 37.50 -4.11
CA ILE A 1052 -1.04 36.19 -3.47
C ILE A 1052 -1.77 36.39 -2.15
N SER A 1053 -2.72 35.50 -1.87
CA SER A 1053 -3.39 35.39 -0.58
C SER A 1053 -3.69 33.92 -0.28
N HIS A 1054 -3.92 33.58 0.98
CA HIS A 1054 -4.30 32.23 1.35
C HIS A 1054 -5.47 32.20 2.34
N CYS A 1055 -5.99 30.99 2.49
CA CYS A 1055 -7.18 30.63 3.23
C CYS A 1055 -6.84 29.44 4.12
N GLN A 1056 -7.03 29.56 5.43
CA GLN A 1056 -6.95 28.44 6.37
C GLN A 1056 -8.34 28.20 6.99
N GLU A 1057 -8.81 26.96 6.95
CA GLU A 1057 -10.07 26.58 7.60
C GLU A 1057 -9.84 26.00 9.00
N LEU A 1058 -10.70 26.40 9.93
CA LEU A 1058 -10.80 25.85 11.29
C LEU A 1058 -12.26 25.50 11.55
N GLY A 1059 -12.71 24.38 10.98
CA GLY A 1059 -14.13 24.05 10.83
C GLY A 1059 -14.75 24.76 9.62
N SER A 1060 -16.05 25.05 9.68
CA SER A 1060 -16.86 25.49 8.53
C SER A 1060 -16.62 26.93 8.02
N ALA A 1061 -15.46 27.52 8.28
CA ALA A 1061 -15.15 28.89 7.88
C ALA A 1061 -13.66 29.09 7.54
N CYS A 1062 -13.41 29.56 6.32
CA CYS A 1062 -12.11 29.98 5.83
C CYS A 1062 -11.74 31.39 6.32
N ILE A 1063 -10.57 31.54 6.94
CA ILE A 1063 -9.99 32.84 7.27
C ILE A 1063 -9.01 33.21 6.16
N ILE A 1064 -9.33 34.27 5.42
CA ILE A 1064 -8.49 34.80 4.33
C ILE A 1064 -7.48 35.80 4.91
N THR A 1065 -6.22 35.68 4.52
CA THR A 1065 -5.14 36.63 4.84
C THR A 1065 -5.05 37.78 3.85
N ASP A 1066 -4.56 38.95 4.30
CA ASP A 1066 -4.41 40.13 3.45
C ASP A 1066 -3.48 39.85 2.25
N SER A 1067 -3.87 40.30 1.06
CA SER A 1067 -3.15 40.00 -0.18
C SER A 1067 -1.80 40.73 -0.29
N GLU A 1068 -0.72 40.00 -0.53
CA GLU A 1068 0.61 40.58 -0.74
C GLU A 1068 0.90 40.80 -2.24
N THR A 1069 1.40 41.98 -2.61
CA THR A 1069 1.64 42.40 -4.01
C THR A 1069 2.96 41.94 -4.63
N LYS A 1070 3.90 41.42 -3.82
CA LYS A 1070 5.03 40.57 -4.22
C LYS A 1070 5.69 40.05 -2.93
N PRO A 1071 5.82 38.73 -2.71
CA PRO A 1071 6.43 38.21 -1.49
C PRO A 1071 7.92 38.57 -1.39
N ILE A 1072 8.45 38.65 -0.16
CA ILE A 1072 9.88 38.92 0.07
C ILE A 1072 10.71 37.78 -0.54
N ASN A 1073 11.68 38.12 -1.39
CA ASN A 1073 12.52 37.19 -2.16
C ASN A 1073 11.76 36.24 -3.12
N GLY A 1074 10.51 36.57 -3.50
CA GLY A 1074 9.72 35.73 -4.42
C GLY A 1074 9.22 34.42 -3.81
N LYS A 1075 9.23 34.27 -2.47
CA LYS A 1075 8.70 33.10 -1.76
C LYS A 1075 7.53 33.50 -0.88
N TYR A 1076 6.34 32.91 -1.08
CA TYR A 1076 5.18 33.12 -0.21
C TYR A 1076 5.06 31.97 0.79
N ILE A 1077 5.13 32.27 2.09
CA ILE A 1077 5.24 31.26 3.15
C ILE A 1077 3.96 31.23 4.01
N ILE A 1078 3.40 30.03 4.16
CA ILE A 1078 2.22 29.72 4.98
C ILE A 1078 2.67 28.73 6.07
N THR A 1079 2.22 28.91 7.31
CA THR A 1079 2.53 27.97 8.41
C THR A 1079 1.28 27.60 9.19
N GLY A 1080 1.28 26.42 9.79
CA GLY A 1080 0.19 25.97 10.64
C GLY A 1080 0.50 24.67 11.37
N GLN A 1081 -0.53 24.08 11.97
CA GLN A 1081 -0.42 22.85 12.76
C GLN A 1081 -1.67 21.99 12.62
N ILE A 1082 -1.50 20.68 12.50
CA ILE A 1082 -2.57 19.68 12.55
C ILE A 1082 -3.22 19.70 13.95
N PRO A 1083 -4.56 19.81 14.07
CA PRO A 1083 -5.23 19.91 15.36
C PRO A 1083 -4.88 18.77 16.34
N SER A 1084 -4.46 19.11 17.56
CA SER A 1084 -4.13 18.10 18.59
C SER A 1084 -5.35 17.47 19.27
N SER A 1085 -6.56 18.01 19.02
CA SER A 1085 -7.86 17.47 19.44
C SER A 1085 -8.98 18.25 18.75
N GLY A 1086 -10.09 17.60 18.38
CA GLY A 1086 -11.23 18.26 17.73
C GLY A 1086 -12.18 17.30 17.02
N SER A 1087 -13.25 17.83 16.44
CA SER A 1087 -14.24 17.08 15.64
C SER A 1087 -13.90 17.01 14.14
N SER A 1088 -12.85 17.70 13.71
CA SER A 1088 -12.21 17.56 12.39
C SER A 1088 -10.71 17.49 12.63
N LEU A 1089 -10.06 16.51 12.02
CA LEU A 1089 -8.64 16.20 12.21
C LEU A 1089 -7.82 16.54 10.95
N SER A 1090 -8.52 16.81 9.85
CA SER A 1090 -7.99 17.37 8.60
C SER A 1090 -7.85 18.89 8.71
N GLN A 1091 -6.75 19.42 8.18
CA GLN A 1091 -6.47 20.84 8.01
C GLN A 1091 -6.49 21.20 6.52
N PHE A 1092 -7.23 22.23 6.16
CA PHE A 1092 -7.30 22.72 4.78
C PHE A 1092 -6.58 24.07 4.62
N VAL A 1093 -5.82 24.19 3.54
CA VAL A 1093 -5.12 25.39 3.08
C VAL A 1093 -5.46 25.60 1.60
N LYS A 1094 -5.99 26.76 1.24
CA LYS A 1094 -6.21 27.17 -0.16
C LYS A 1094 -5.37 28.40 -0.47
N VAL A 1095 -4.68 28.39 -1.61
CA VAL A 1095 -3.78 29.46 -2.05
C VAL A 1095 -4.28 30.06 -3.36
N PHE A 1096 -4.41 31.39 -3.39
CA PHE A 1096 -4.95 32.15 -4.51
C PHE A 1096 -3.87 33.04 -5.14
N ASN A 1097 -3.61 32.85 -6.43
CA ASN A 1097 -2.85 33.82 -7.22
C ASN A 1097 -3.81 34.67 -8.05
N HIS A 1098 -3.66 35.98 -7.93
CA HIS A 1098 -4.38 36.97 -8.70
C HIS A 1098 -3.41 37.73 -9.59
N LYS A 1099 -3.28 37.29 -10.84
CA LYS A 1099 -2.52 37.95 -11.89
C LYS A 1099 -3.36 39.10 -12.47
N TYR A 1100 -2.80 40.31 -12.50
CA TYR A 1100 -3.42 41.49 -13.12
C TYR A 1100 -2.59 41.89 -14.34
N PHE A 1101 -3.22 41.86 -15.52
CA PHE A 1101 -2.61 42.36 -16.75
C PHE A 1101 -2.48 43.88 -16.69
N GLU A 1102 -1.29 44.41 -16.97
CA GLU A 1102 -1.14 45.83 -17.29
C GLU A 1102 -1.65 46.07 -18.72
N LEU A 1103 -2.56 47.04 -18.88
CA LEU A 1103 -2.99 47.48 -20.19
C LEU A 1103 -1.82 48.19 -20.90
N PRO A 1104 -1.58 47.96 -22.20
CA PRO A 1104 -0.52 48.66 -22.93
C PRO A 1104 -0.74 50.17 -22.88
N GLU A 1105 0.33 50.95 -22.67
CA GLU A 1105 0.29 52.42 -22.48
C GLU A 1105 -0.25 53.22 -23.70
N THR A 1106 -0.60 52.57 -24.81
CA THR A 1106 -1.07 53.20 -26.05
C THR A 1106 -2.50 52.78 -26.41
N GLY A 1107 -3.49 53.42 -25.77
CA GLY A 1107 -4.90 53.27 -26.15
C GLY A 1107 -5.27 54.02 -27.44
N SER A 1108 -5.60 53.29 -28.50
CA SER A 1108 -6.42 53.76 -29.64
C SER A 1108 -7.12 52.57 -30.30
N LEU A 1109 -8.42 52.35 -30.03
CA LEU A 1109 -9.58 52.92 -30.74
C LEU A 1109 -9.94 52.18 -32.05
N GLY A 1110 -10.84 51.21 -31.93
CA GLY A 1110 -11.68 50.66 -33.00
C GLY A 1110 -13.10 50.51 -32.46
N ILE A 1111 -13.93 51.55 -32.62
CA ILE A 1111 -15.31 51.61 -32.11
C ILE A 1111 -16.26 51.35 -33.27
N ASP A 1112 -17.20 50.41 -33.13
CA ASP A 1112 -18.56 50.55 -33.68
C ASP A 1112 -19.61 49.66 -32.98
N PRO A 1113 -20.33 50.18 -31.97
CA PRO A 1113 -21.66 49.74 -31.56
C PRO A 1113 -22.69 50.85 -31.88
N PRO A 1114 -23.98 50.55 -32.21
CA PRO A 1114 -24.82 49.83 -31.24
C PRO A 1114 -26.02 49.01 -31.77
N LEU A 1115 -26.42 48.00 -31.01
CA LEU A 1115 -27.83 47.88 -30.60
C LEU A 1115 -27.96 47.20 -29.24
N ILE A 1116 -28.62 47.89 -28.31
CA ILE A 1116 -28.74 47.54 -26.89
C ILE A 1116 -30.20 47.16 -26.60
N ALA A 1117 -30.43 45.96 -26.05
CA ALA A 1117 -31.48 45.65 -25.07
C ALA A 1117 -31.35 44.17 -24.63
N GLY A 1118 -31.26 43.82 -23.34
CA GLY A 1118 -31.24 44.67 -22.14
C GLY A 1118 -30.93 43.91 -20.84
N SER A 1119 -31.01 44.61 -19.69
CA SER A 1119 -30.76 44.14 -18.30
C SER A 1119 -29.39 43.48 -18.06
N ALA A 1120 -28.36 44.09 -17.44
CA ALA A 1120 -28.30 45.11 -16.37
C ALA A 1120 -28.99 44.66 -15.05
N GLY A 1121 -28.20 44.16 -14.08
CA GLY A 1121 -28.72 43.45 -12.89
C GLY A 1121 -27.80 43.34 -11.65
N VAL A 1122 -26.82 44.23 -11.47
CA VAL A 1122 -26.11 44.51 -10.18
C VAL A 1122 -25.25 43.37 -9.57
N MET A 1123 -23.93 43.47 -9.81
CA MET A 1123 -22.93 43.19 -8.76
C MET A 1123 -22.49 44.50 -8.07
N THR A 1124 -21.74 44.37 -6.97
CA THR A 1124 -21.09 45.42 -6.14
C THR A 1124 -21.94 46.09 -5.05
N THR A 1125 -21.68 45.72 -3.80
CA THR A 1125 -21.31 46.63 -2.68
C THR A 1125 -21.13 45.82 -1.39
N SER A 1126 -19.92 45.79 -0.81
CA SER A 1126 -19.68 45.72 0.66
C SER A 1126 -18.19 45.59 1.01
N PHE A 1127 -17.39 46.67 0.90
CA PHE A 1127 -16.19 46.83 1.72
C PHE A 1127 -15.68 48.29 1.84
N TYR A 1128 -16.53 49.23 2.25
CA TYR A 1128 -16.04 50.55 2.73
C TYR A 1128 -17.03 51.30 3.65
N ALA A 1129 -17.11 50.93 4.94
CA ALA A 1129 -17.89 51.70 5.92
C ALA A 1129 -17.43 51.53 7.39
N LEU A 1130 -16.15 51.26 7.65
CA LEU A 1130 -15.61 51.26 9.01
C LEU A 1130 -15.05 52.64 9.40
N THR A 1131 -15.92 53.64 9.56
CA THR A 1131 -15.64 54.87 10.34
C THR A 1131 -16.88 55.77 10.53
N LEU A 1132 -16.83 56.64 11.56
CA LEU A 1132 -17.77 57.75 11.83
C LEU A 1132 -19.19 57.45 12.36
N LYS A 1133 -19.23 56.94 13.59
CA LYS A 1133 -19.66 57.70 14.79
C LYS A 1133 -20.76 58.79 14.60
N ARG A 1134 -21.79 58.67 15.46
CA ARG A 1134 -22.50 59.73 16.26
C ARG A 1134 -23.89 60.26 15.79
N LYS A 1135 -24.85 60.13 16.73
CA LYS A 1135 -26.18 60.81 16.86
C LYS A 1135 -27.26 60.35 15.85
N GLY A 1136 -28.47 59.95 16.23
CA GLY A 1136 -29.03 59.62 17.55
C GLY A 1136 -30.54 59.92 17.66
N ARG A 1137 -31.25 59.13 18.49
CA ARG A 1137 -32.56 59.47 19.13
C ARG A 1137 -33.79 59.70 18.20
N TRP A 1138 -34.70 58.70 18.08
CA TRP A 1138 -35.95 58.67 18.90
C TRP A 1138 -36.87 57.42 18.75
N ARG A 1139 -37.26 56.89 19.92
CA ARG A 1139 -38.58 56.35 20.35
C ARG A 1139 -39.34 55.23 19.59
N LYS A 1140 -39.39 54.08 20.31
CA LYS A 1140 -40.59 53.38 20.83
C LYS A 1140 -41.73 52.98 19.87
N ARG A 1141 -42.04 51.67 19.89
CA ARG A 1141 -43.12 51.14 20.75
C ARG A 1141 -42.90 49.67 21.11
N LYS A 1142 -43.38 49.28 22.30
CA LYS A 1142 -43.47 47.88 22.75
C LYS A 1142 -44.68 47.21 22.10
N ARG A 1143 -44.61 45.90 21.88
CA ARG A 1143 -45.33 44.99 22.78
C ARG A 1143 -44.48 43.77 23.08
#